data_AF-A0A0L9ULK4-F1
#
_entry.id   AF-A0A0L9ULK4-F1
#
_cell.length_a   1.000
_cell.length_b   1.000
_cell.length_c   1.000
_cell.angle_alpha   90.00
_cell.angle_beta   90.00
_cell.angle_gamma   90.00
#
_symmetry.space_group_name_H-M   'P 1'
#
loop_
_entity.id
_entity.type
_entity.pdbx_description
1 polymer ?
#
loop_
_entity_poly.entity_id
_entity_poly.type
_entity_poly.pdbx_seq_one_letter_code
_entity_poly.pdbx_strand_id
1 'polypeptide(L)'
;MAARNIEKMASIDAQLRLLAPRKVSDDDKLVEYDALLLDRFLDILQDLHGEDIRQTVQDCYELSAEYEGEHRPEKLEELGNMLTGLDAGDSIVIAKSFSHMLNLANLAEEVQIAYRRRIKLLKKGDFADENSAMTESDIEETLKKLVAQLKKTPQEVFDALKNQTVDLVLTAHPTQSVRRSLLQKHGRIRNCLTQLYAKDITPDDKQELDEALQREIQAAFRTDEIRRTPPTPQDEMRAGMSYFHETIWKGVPKFLRRVDTALKNIGINERVPYNAPVIQFSSWMGGDRDGNPRVTPEVTRDVCLLARMMAANMYFSQIEDLMFELSMWRCTDELRVRAHELHRSSKRDAKHYIEFWKQIPPNEPYRVILGDVRDKLYNTRERARQLLANGTSDIPEETTFTNVEQFLEPLELCYRSLCACGDRPIADGSLLDFLRQVSTFGLSLVRLDIRQESDRHTDVMDAITKHLEIGSYREWSEEKRQEWLLSELRGKRPLFGHDLPKTEEITDVLETFHVISELPKDNFGAYIISMATAPSDVLAVELLQRECHVKEPLRVVPLFEKLADLEAAPASVARLFSIDWYRDRINGKQEVMIGYSDSGKDAGRLSAAWALYKAQEELVKVAKEFGVKLTMFHGRGGTVGRGGGPTHLAILSQPPDTIHGSLRVTVQGEVIEQSFGEEHLCFRTLQRFTAATLEHGMHPPVSPKPAWRALMDEMAVIATQEYRSVVFREPRFVEYFRRATPELEYGRMNIGSRPSKRKPSGGIESLRAIPWIFAWTQTRFHLPVWLGFGAAFKHVVEKDPKNLQMLQDMYNQWPFFRVTLDLVEMVFAKGDPGIAALFDKLLVPEELRPFGESLRAKYEETKNFLLQVAGHKDLLEGDPYLKQRLRLRDSYITTLNVLQAYTLKRIRDPDYHVKLRPHLSKDYMESSKPAAELVKLNPKSEYAPGLEDTLILTMKGIAAGMQNTG
;
A
#
# COMPACT_ATOMS: atom_id res chain seq x y z
N MET A 1 -33.23 30.10 -14.20
CA MET A 1 -32.16 29.34 -13.51
C MET A 1 -32.19 27.87 -13.89
N ALA A 2 -33.31 27.14 -13.76
CA ALA A 2 -33.42 25.73 -14.18
C ALA A 2 -32.99 25.43 -15.64
N ALA A 3 -33.36 26.26 -16.62
CA ALA A 3 -32.94 26.06 -18.02
C ALA A 3 -31.44 26.30 -18.27
N ARG A 4 -30.80 27.20 -17.50
CA ARG A 4 -29.36 27.48 -17.59
C ARG A 4 -28.51 26.40 -16.93
N ASN A 5 -29.04 25.74 -15.88
CA ASN A 5 -28.37 24.59 -15.25
C ASN A 5 -28.39 23.36 -16.17
N ILE A 6 -29.45 23.17 -16.96
CA ILE A 6 -29.55 22.05 -17.92
C ILE A 6 -28.55 22.20 -19.08
N GLU A 7 -28.34 23.41 -19.62
CA GLU A 7 -27.32 23.66 -20.66
C GLU A 7 -25.89 23.48 -20.13
N LYS A 8 -25.63 23.79 -18.85
CA LYS A 8 -24.31 23.68 -18.22
C LYS A 8 -23.94 22.23 -17.86
N MET A 9 -24.86 21.44 -17.31
CA MET A 9 -24.68 19.98 -17.12
C MET A 9 -24.36 19.27 -18.43
N ALA A 10 -24.96 19.73 -19.54
CA ALA A 10 -24.70 19.20 -20.87
C ALA A 10 -23.25 19.45 -21.36
N SER A 11 -22.54 20.46 -20.84
CA SER A 11 -21.17 20.81 -21.28
C SER A 11 -20.11 19.84 -20.71
N ILE A 12 -20.12 19.59 -19.40
CA ILE A 12 -19.14 18.71 -18.73
C ILE A 12 -19.38 17.24 -19.10
N ASP A 13 -20.65 16.80 -19.09
CA ASP A 13 -21.01 15.46 -19.57
C ASP A 13 -20.61 15.28 -21.04
N ALA A 14 -20.79 16.28 -21.91
CA ALA A 14 -20.33 16.21 -23.29
C ALA A 14 -18.80 16.08 -23.40
N GLN A 15 -18.03 16.86 -22.64
CA GLN A 15 -16.56 16.76 -22.65
C GLN A 15 -16.07 15.40 -22.16
N LEU A 16 -16.61 14.89 -21.06
CA LEU A 16 -16.29 13.54 -20.56
C LEU A 16 -16.66 12.47 -21.60
N ARG A 17 -17.79 12.61 -22.31
CA ARG A 17 -18.17 11.72 -23.41
C ARG A 17 -17.25 11.84 -24.63
N LEU A 18 -16.60 12.97 -24.87
CA LEU A 18 -15.59 13.05 -25.94
C LEU A 18 -14.34 12.21 -25.59
N LEU A 19 -13.95 12.20 -24.32
CA LEU A 19 -12.81 11.40 -23.82
C LEU A 19 -13.14 9.90 -23.76
N ALA A 20 -14.36 9.57 -23.34
CA ALA A 20 -14.88 8.21 -23.20
C ALA A 20 -16.22 8.01 -23.95
N PRO A 21 -16.21 7.97 -25.30
CA PRO A 21 -17.44 7.99 -26.10
C PRO A 21 -18.25 6.70 -26.07
N ARG A 22 -17.65 5.59 -25.63
CA ARG A 22 -18.28 4.27 -25.60
C ARG A 22 -18.38 3.77 -24.18
N LYS A 23 -19.54 3.22 -23.84
CA LYS A 23 -19.72 2.44 -22.61
C LYS A 23 -18.89 1.16 -22.70
N VAL A 24 -18.22 0.81 -21.60
CA VAL A 24 -17.44 -0.44 -21.49
C VAL A 24 -18.28 -1.62 -20.95
N SER A 25 -19.48 -1.35 -20.45
CA SER A 25 -20.51 -2.32 -20.09
C SER A 25 -21.91 -1.70 -20.13
N ASP A 26 -22.97 -2.50 -20.18
CA ASP A 26 -24.37 -2.00 -20.23
C ASP A 26 -24.75 -1.18 -18.98
N ASP A 27 -24.15 -1.51 -17.84
CA ASP A 27 -24.32 -0.86 -16.55
C ASP A 27 -23.23 0.19 -16.26
N ASP A 28 -22.46 0.59 -17.27
CA ASP A 28 -21.45 1.64 -17.15
C ASP A 28 -22.11 3.00 -16.95
N LYS A 29 -21.88 3.58 -15.77
CA LYS A 29 -22.39 4.87 -15.29
C LYS A 29 -21.26 5.82 -14.89
N LEU A 30 -20.00 5.49 -15.22
CA LEU A 30 -18.85 6.23 -14.70
C LEU A 30 -18.85 7.70 -15.12
N VAL A 31 -19.18 7.97 -16.38
CA VAL A 31 -19.29 9.35 -16.90
C VAL A 31 -20.45 10.08 -16.23
N GLU A 32 -21.59 9.42 -16.04
CA GLU A 32 -22.75 9.99 -15.37
C GLU A 32 -22.48 10.32 -13.90
N TYR A 33 -21.72 9.48 -13.20
CA TYR A 33 -21.28 9.71 -11.82
C TYR A 33 -20.32 10.89 -11.71
N ASP A 34 -19.29 10.92 -12.55
CA ASP A 34 -18.28 11.98 -12.52
C ASP A 34 -18.91 13.34 -12.87
N ALA A 35 -19.74 13.38 -13.92
CA ALA A 35 -20.47 14.58 -14.30
C ALA A 35 -21.36 15.14 -13.18
N LEU A 36 -22.08 14.27 -12.44
CA LEU A 36 -22.92 14.70 -11.31
C LEU A 36 -22.07 15.30 -10.18
N LEU A 37 -20.97 14.65 -9.82
CA LEU A 37 -20.08 15.13 -8.75
C LEU A 37 -19.43 16.45 -9.12
N LEU A 38 -18.98 16.60 -10.36
CA LEU A 38 -18.40 17.85 -10.86
C LEU A 38 -19.42 18.99 -10.88
N ASP A 39 -20.65 18.74 -11.35
CA ASP A 39 -21.72 19.73 -11.38
C ASP A 39 -21.99 20.28 -9.97
N ARG A 40 -22.19 19.38 -9.00
CA ARG A 40 -22.40 19.76 -7.59
C ARG A 40 -21.20 20.48 -7.01
N PHE A 41 -19.98 20.05 -7.33
CA PHE A 41 -18.78 20.72 -6.85
C PHE A 41 -18.63 22.14 -7.41
N LEU A 42 -18.91 22.36 -8.70
CA LEU A 42 -18.83 23.69 -9.31
C LEU A 42 -19.88 24.66 -8.76
N ASP A 43 -21.08 24.17 -8.46
CA ASP A 43 -22.10 24.99 -7.79
C ASP A 43 -21.63 25.39 -6.38
N ILE A 44 -21.08 24.46 -5.60
CA ILE A 44 -20.46 24.76 -4.29
C ILE A 44 -19.31 25.76 -4.43
N LEU A 45 -18.47 25.62 -5.46
CA LEU A 45 -17.34 26.51 -5.71
C LEU A 45 -17.81 27.92 -6.05
N GLN A 46 -18.87 28.05 -6.84
CA GLN A 46 -19.51 29.33 -7.16
C GLN A 46 -20.07 30.00 -5.90
N ASP A 47 -20.75 29.24 -5.04
CA ASP A 47 -21.33 29.77 -3.81
C ASP A 47 -20.27 30.27 -2.81
N LEU A 48 -19.11 29.61 -2.77
CA LEU A 48 -18.02 29.96 -1.86
C LEU A 48 -17.09 31.07 -2.39
N HIS A 49 -16.75 31.02 -3.68
CA HIS A 49 -15.69 31.86 -4.25
C HIS A 49 -16.16 32.77 -5.40
N GLY A 50 -17.40 32.63 -5.87
CA GLY A 50 -18.00 33.42 -6.94
C GLY A 50 -17.89 32.81 -8.35
N GLU A 51 -18.68 33.34 -9.28
CA GLU A 51 -18.77 32.85 -10.68
C GLU A 51 -17.43 32.94 -11.43
N ASP A 52 -16.58 33.93 -11.13
CA ASP A 52 -15.31 34.12 -11.85
C ASP A 52 -14.32 32.98 -11.59
N ILE A 53 -14.24 32.48 -10.35
CA ILE A 53 -13.43 31.30 -9.99
C ILE A 53 -14.04 30.03 -10.56
N ARG A 54 -15.37 29.87 -10.46
CA ARG A 54 -16.08 28.73 -11.07
C ARG A 54 -15.76 28.63 -12.57
N GLN A 55 -15.89 29.74 -13.30
CA GLN A 55 -15.62 29.78 -14.73
C GLN A 55 -14.14 29.50 -15.03
N THR A 56 -13.21 30.05 -14.24
CA THR A 56 -11.77 29.78 -14.43
C THR A 56 -11.43 28.30 -14.23
N VAL A 57 -12.01 27.63 -13.22
CA VAL A 57 -11.83 26.18 -13.02
C VAL A 57 -12.42 25.42 -14.19
N GLN A 58 -13.61 25.79 -14.64
CA GLN A 58 -14.24 25.16 -15.79
C GLN A 58 -13.35 25.31 -17.03
N ASP A 59 -12.95 26.53 -17.42
CA ASP A 59 -12.10 26.80 -18.58
C ASP A 59 -10.78 26.02 -18.55
N CYS A 60 -10.14 25.91 -17.37
CA CYS A 60 -8.94 25.09 -17.20
C CYS A 60 -9.22 23.61 -17.50
N TYR A 61 -10.36 23.10 -17.01
CA TYR A 61 -10.78 21.73 -17.27
C TYR A 61 -11.05 21.51 -18.77
N GLU A 62 -11.77 22.41 -19.44
CA GLU A 62 -12.07 22.30 -20.87
C GLU A 62 -10.78 22.29 -21.71
N LEU A 63 -9.84 23.21 -21.45
CA LEU A 63 -8.54 23.26 -22.14
C LEU A 63 -7.72 21.99 -21.95
N SER A 64 -7.72 21.44 -20.73
CA SER A 64 -7.03 20.18 -20.46
C SER A 64 -7.71 18.98 -21.15
N ALA A 65 -9.04 18.93 -21.17
CA ALA A 65 -9.79 17.88 -21.86
C ALA A 65 -9.62 17.95 -23.39
N GLU A 66 -9.56 19.16 -23.97
CA GLU A 66 -9.18 19.36 -25.38
C GLU A 66 -7.77 18.85 -25.67
N TYR A 67 -6.82 19.11 -24.77
CA TYR A 67 -5.47 18.57 -24.88
C TYR A 67 -5.47 17.04 -24.83
N GLU A 68 -6.23 16.38 -23.94
CA GLU A 68 -6.30 14.91 -23.91
C GLU A 68 -6.95 14.29 -25.16
N GLY A 69 -7.77 15.07 -25.89
CA GLY A 69 -8.37 14.63 -27.15
C GLY A 69 -7.42 14.66 -28.34
N GLU A 70 -6.55 15.69 -28.41
CA GLU A 70 -5.76 15.99 -29.62
C GLU A 70 -4.24 16.03 -29.40
N HIS A 71 -3.79 16.09 -28.14
CA HIS A 71 -2.40 16.23 -27.68
C HIS A 71 -1.61 17.37 -28.37
N ARG A 72 -2.28 18.49 -28.64
CA ARG A 72 -1.69 19.70 -29.22
C ARG A 72 -0.94 20.51 -28.15
N PRO A 73 0.40 20.67 -28.24
CA PRO A 73 1.17 21.38 -27.20
C PRO A 73 0.75 22.83 -26.99
N GLU A 74 0.17 23.48 -28.00
CA GLU A 74 -0.34 24.84 -27.91
C GLU A 74 -1.40 24.98 -26.81
N LYS A 75 -2.20 23.94 -26.56
CA LYS A 75 -3.22 23.92 -25.50
C LYS A 75 -2.60 23.95 -24.10
N LEU A 76 -1.46 23.30 -23.90
CA LEU A 76 -0.72 23.39 -22.63
C LEU A 76 -0.18 24.80 -22.40
N GLU A 77 0.21 25.51 -23.46
CA GLU A 77 0.66 26.91 -23.37
C GLU A 77 -0.50 27.86 -23.10
N GLU A 78 -1.66 27.67 -23.75
CA GLU A 78 -2.90 28.40 -23.45
C GLU A 78 -3.28 28.25 -21.97
N LEU A 79 -3.28 27.02 -21.47
CA LEU A 79 -3.55 26.70 -20.06
C LEU A 79 -2.50 27.31 -19.14
N GLY A 80 -1.22 27.22 -19.49
CA GLY A 80 -0.11 27.82 -18.75
C GLY A 80 -0.21 29.33 -18.64
N ASN A 81 -0.58 30.02 -19.72
CA ASN A 81 -0.79 31.46 -19.76
C ASN A 81 -1.98 31.90 -18.88
N MET A 82 -3.02 31.07 -18.78
CA MET A 82 -4.13 31.31 -17.87
C MET A 82 -3.69 31.17 -16.41
N LEU A 83 -3.05 30.05 -16.06
CA LEU A 83 -2.65 29.70 -14.70
C LEU A 83 -1.55 30.62 -14.16
N THR A 84 -0.57 30.99 -14.98
CA THR A 84 0.53 31.88 -14.56
C THR A 84 0.08 33.32 -14.30
N GLY A 85 -1.10 33.71 -14.81
CA GLY A 85 -1.71 35.02 -14.57
C GLY A 85 -2.42 35.11 -13.22
N LEU A 86 -2.58 34.01 -12.49
CA LEU A 86 -3.25 33.98 -11.20
C LEU A 86 -2.33 34.47 -10.07
N ASP A 87 -2.91 35.19 -9.12
CA ASP A 87 -2.21 35.47 -7.86
C ASP A 87 -2.09 34.21 -6.99
N ALA A 88 -1.37 34.32 -5.87
CA ALA A 88 -1.10 33.18 -5.01
C ALA A 88 -2.35 32.60 -4.33
N GLY A 89 -3.32 33.44 -3.97
CA GLY A 89 -4.57 33.00 -3.35
C GLY A 89 -5.42 32.20 -4.34
N ASP A 90 -5.59 32.74 -5.54
CA ASP A 90 -6.33 32.07 -6.61
C ASP A 90 -5.62 30.78 -7.05
N SER A 91 -4.28 30.77 -7.13
CA SER A 91 -3.50 29.56 -7.48
C SER A 91 -3.76 28.40 -6.51
N ILE A 92 -3.85 28.68 -5.20
CA ILE A 92 -4.19 27.67 -4.19
C ILE A 92 -5.61 27.15 -4.39
N VAL A 93 -6.58 28.05 -4.62
CA VAL A 93 -7.98 27.66 -4.84
C VAL A 93 -8.09 26.77 -6.08
N ILE A 94 -7.45 27.14 -7.20
CA ILE A 94 -7.44 26.32 -8.41
C ILE A 94 -6.77 24.96 -8.15
N ALA A 95 -5.57 24.92 -7.57
CA ALA A 95 -4.87 23.67 -7.27
C ALA A 95 -5.71 22.74 -6.37
N LYS A 96 -6.35 23.32 -5.34
CA LYS A 96 -7.20 22.60 -4.41
C LYS A 96 -8.46 22.08 -5.10
N SER A 97 -9.10 22.89 -5.95
CA SER A 97 -10.29 22.47 -6.71
C SER A 97 -9.99 21.28 -7.61
N PHE A 98 -8.90 21.31 -8.38
CA PHE A 98 -8.52 20.19 -9.25
C PHE A 98 -8.10 18.94 -8.47
N SER A 99 -7.39 19.10 -7.34
CA SER A 99 -7.12 17.99 -6.41
C SER A 99 -8.42 17.36 -5.89
N HIS A 100 -9.39 18.19 -5.53
CA HIS A 100 -10.68 17.73 -4.99
C HIS A 100 -11.55 17.05 -6.06
N MET A 101 -11.66 17.64 -7.25
CA MET A 101 -12.36 17.04 -8.40
C MET A 101 -11.78 15.66 -8.74
N LEU A 102 -10.47 15.51 -8.72
CA LEU A 102 -9.80 14.22 -8.93
C LEU A 102 -10.11 13.21 -7.82
N ASN A 103 -10.20 13.66 -6.55
CA ASN A 103 -10.66 12.79 -5.47
C ASN A 103 -12.10 12.32 -5.69
N LEU A 104 -13.00 13.21 -6.11
CA LEU A 104 -14.39 12.85 -6.45
C LEU A 104 -14.46 11.86 -7.62
N ALA A 105 -13.67 12.06 -8.68
CA ALA A 105 -13.57 11.12 -9.79
C ALA A 105 -13.10 9.73 -9.34
N ASN A 106 -12.11 9.66 -8.44
CA ASN A 106 -11.68 8.40 -7.83
C ASN A 106 -12.81 7.71 -7.05
N LEU A 107 -13.64 8.46 -6.31
CA LEU A 107 -14.81 7.90 -5.60
C LEU A 107 -15.88 7.36 -6.57
N ALA A 108 -16.11 8.06 -7.69
CA ALA A 108 -17.01 7.58 -8.74
C ALA A 108 -16.51 6.27 -9.36
N GLU A 109 -15.20 6.14 -9.59
CA GLU A 109 -14.59 4.90 -10.05
C GLU A 109 -14.79 3.75 -9.06
N GLU A 110 -14.56 4.00 -7.77
CA GLU A 110 -14.72 2.98 -6.72
C GLU A 110 -16.16 2.46 -6.69
N VAL A 111 -17.15 3.35 -6.75
CA VAL A 111 -18.57 3.00 -6.83
C VAL A 111 -18.87 2.20 -8.11
N GLN A 112 -18.39 2.66 -9.26
CA GLN A 112 -18.58 1.94 -10.52
C GLN A 112 -17.99 0.52 -10.44
N ILE A 113 -16.78 0.34 -9.90
CA ILE A 113 -16.15 -0.98 -9.78
C ILE A 113 -16.91 -1.86 -8.79
N ALA A 114 -17.29 -1.33 -7.63
CA ALA A 114 -17.98 -2.05 -6.57
C ALA A 114 -19.31 -2.65 -7.03
N TYR A 115 -20.06 -1.92 -7.86
CA TYR A 115 -21.41 -2.31 -8.29
C TYR A 115 -21.50 -2.83 -9.73
N ARG A 116 -20.40 -2.80 -10.51
CA ARG A 116 -20.41 -3.38 -11.86
C ARG A 116 -20.74 -4.87 -11.82
N ARG A 117 -21.68 -5.27 -12.67
CA ARG A 117 -22.13 -6.65 -12.82
C ARG A 117 -21.03 -7.49 -13.46
N ARG A 118 -20.74 -8.66 -12.87
CA ARG A 118 -19.89 -9.69 -13.50
C ARG A 118 -20.64 -10.35 -14.66
N ILE A 119 -20.04 -10.33 -15.85
CA ILE A 119 -20.57 -10.95 -17.08
C ILE A 119 -19.68 -12.14 -17.43
N LYS A 120 -20.17 -13.37 -17.20
CA LYS A 120 -19.39 -14.60 -17.43
C LYS A 120 -18.94 -14.80 -18.87
N LEU A 121 -19.68 -14.24 -19.84
CA LEU A 121 -19.36 -14.33 -21.27
C LEU A 121 -18.09 -13.56 -21.68
N LEU A 122 -17.57 -12.68 -20.82
CA LEU A 122 -16.32 -11.95 -21.08
C LEU A 122 -15.07 -12.83 -20.87
N LYS A 123 -15.20 -13.96 -20.17
CA LYS A 123 -14.08 -14.86 -19.88
C LYS A 123 -13.68 -15.63 -21.15
N LYS A 124 -12.38 -15.65 -21.44
CA LYS A 124 -11.78 -16.41 -22.56
C LYS A 124 -11.46 -17.86 -22.19
N GLY A 125 -11.36 -18.16 -20.89
CA GLY A 125 -11.07 -19.49 -20.36
C GLY A 125 -9.58 -19.80 -20.18
N ASP A 126 -8.73 -18.78 -20.16
CA ASP A 126 -7.27 -18.91 -19.96
C ASP A 126 -6.79 -18.07 -18.76
N PHE A 127 -5.48 -18.06 -18.51
CA PHE A 127 -4.91 -17.34 -17.37
C PHE A 127 -5.00 -15.81 -17.51
N ALA A 128 -5.21 -15.27 -18.71
CA ALA A 128 -5.36 -13.83 -18.92
C ALA A 128 -6.69 -13.31 -18.36
N ASP A 129 -7.69 -14.17 -18.12
CA ASP A 129 -8.91 -13.80 -17.40
C ASP A 129 -8.61 -13.30 -15.98
N GLU A 130 -7.56 -13.83 -15.34
CA GLU A 130 -7.13 -13.41 -14.00
C GLU A 130 -6.41 -12.05 -14.00
N ASN A 131 -6.30 -11.43 -15.18
CA ASN A 131 -5.68 -10.13 -15.38
C ASN A 131 -6.68 -8.95 -15.28
N SER A 132 -7.95 -9.17 -14.93
CA SER A 132 -8.89 -8.07 -14.70
C SER A 132 -9.95 -8.46 -13.68
N ALA A 133 -10.34 -7.53 -12.82
CA ALA A 133 -11.39 -7.77 -11.81
C ALA A 133 -12.75 -8.16 -12.43
N MET A 134 -12.94 -7.88 -13.73
CA MET A 134 -14.13 -8.20 -14.50
C MET A 134 -14.20 -9.67 -14.91
N THR A 135 -13.05 -10.30 -15.13
CA THR A 135 -12.91 -11.67 -15.62
C THR A 135 -12.30 -12.61 -14.58
N GLU A 136 -11.70 -12.08 -13.51
CA GLU A 136 -11.03 -12.88 -12.47
C GLU A 136 -12.00 -13.88 -11.82
N SER A 137 -11.47 -15.05 -11.50
CA SER A 137 -12.17 -16.09 -10.76
C SER A 137 -12.45 -15.63 -9.33
N ASP A 138 -13.70 -15.79 -8.88
CA ASP A 138 -13.99 -15.73 -7.46
C ASP A 138 -13.52 -17.01 -6.75
N ILE A 139 -13.60 -17.02 -5.41
CA ILE A 139 -13.10 -18.18 -4.64
C ILE A 139 -13.82 -19.48 -5.02
N GLU A 140 -15.12 -19.45 -5.28
CA GLU A 140 -15.88 -20.66 -5.65
C GLU A 140 -15.53 -21.15 -7.06
N GLU A 141 -15.37 -20.22 -8.01
CA GLU A 141 -14.88 -20.53 -9.36
C GLU A 141 -13.47 -21.17 -9.30
N THR A 142 -12.57 -20.65 -8.48
CA THR A 142 -11.24 -21.24 -8.23
C THR A 142 -11.35 -22.63 -7.61
N LEU A 143 -12.18 -22.83 -6.57
CA LEU A 143 -12.36 -24.16 -5.96
C LEU A 143 -12.91 -25.17 -6.97
N LYS A 144 -13.90 -24.77 -7.77
CA LYS A 144 -14.46 -25.62 -8.83
C LYS A 144 -13.46 -25.94 -9.92
N LYS A 145 -12.60 -24.98 -10.31
CA LYS A 145 -11.50 -25.21 -11.26
C LYS A 145 -10.53 -26.27 -10.73
N LEU A 146 -10.11 -26.14 -9.47
CA LEU A 146 -9.23 -27.10 -8.79
C LEU A 146 -9.81 -28.52 -8.78
N VAL A 147 -11.10 -28.65 -8.45
CA VAL A 147 -11.76 -29.97 -8.36
C VAL A 147 -12.11 -30.53 -9.73
N ALA A 148 -12.82 -29.78 -10.56
CA ALA A 148 -13.40 -30.28 -11.80
C ALA A 148 -12.38 -30.41 -12.93
N GLN A 149 -11.46 -29.43 -13.06
CA GLN A 149 -10.49 -29.39 -14.16
C GLN A 149 -9.15 -30.01 -13.75
N LEU A 150 -8.63 -29.62 -12.59
CA LEU A 150 -7.31 -30.05 -12.11
C LEU A 150 -7.34 -31.32 -11.24
N LYS A 151 -8.53 -31.91 -11.06
CA LYS A 151 -8.75 -33.21 -10.41
C LYS A 151 -8.22 -33.30 -8.97
N LYS A 152 -8.14 -32.18 -8.26
CA LYS A 152 -7.90 -32.16 -6.81
C LYS A 152 -9.15 -32.64 -6.08
N THR A 153 -8.98 -33.36 -5.00
CA THR A 153 -10.10 -33.74 -4.14
C THR A 153 -10.55 -32.53 -3.31
N PRO A 154 -11.85 -32.42 -2.96
CA PRO A 154 -12.33 -31.36 -2.07
C PRO A 154 -11.57 -31.31 -0.73
N GLN A 155 -11.12 -32.48 -0.24
CA GLN A 155 -10.38 -32.59 1.01
C GLN A 155 -8.97 -31.99 0.90
N GLU A 156 -8.24 -32.27 -0.19
CA GLU A 156 -6.92 -31.64 -0.45
C GLU A 156 -7.04 -30.11 -0.49
N VAL A 157 -8.09 -29.59 -1.14
CA VAL A 157 -8.39 -28.15 -1.21
C VAL A 157 -8.63 -27.57 0.18
N PHE A 158 -9.43 -28.25 1.00
CA PHE A 158 -9.72 -27.82 2.36
C PHE A 158 -8.47 -27.85 3.26
N ASP A 159 -7.65 -28.89 3.15
CA ASP A 159 -6.41 -29.02 3.93
C ASP A 159 -5.36 -27.98 3.54
N ALA A 160 -5.25 -27.63 2.25
CA ALA A 160 -4.39 -26.53 1.83
C ALA A 160 -4.89 -25.17 2.36
N LEU A 161 -6.20 -24.91 2.29
CA LEU A 161 -6.79 -23.68 2.84
C LEU A 161 -6.55 -23.53 4.34
N LYS A 162 -6.63 -24.62 5.12
CA LYS A 162 -6.34 -24.60 6.57
C LYS A 162 -4.89 -24.20 6.89
N ASN A 163 -3.96 -24.57 6.01
CA ASN A 163 -2.53 -24.31 6.18
C ASN A 163 -2.04 -23.07 5.43
N GLN A 164 -2.95 -22.37 4.74
CA GLN A 164 -2.66 -21.17 3.98
C GLN A 164 -2.63 -19.94 4.88
N THR A 165 -1.71 -19.01 4.60
CA THR A 165 -1.69 -17.66 5.17
C THR A 165 -1.35 -16.64 4.09
N VAL A 166 -2.17 -15.61 3.99
CA VAL A 166 -1.87 -14.36 3.30
C VAL A 166 -1.62 -13.28 4.35
N ASP A 167 -0.41 -12.74 4.42
CA ASP A 167 -0.04 -11.63 5.31
C ASP A 167 0.14 -10.33 4.51
N LEU A 168 -0.74 -9.36 4.77
CA LEU A 168 -0.79 -8.07 4.08
C LEU A 168 -0.11 -7.00 4.94
N VAL A 169 1.04 -6.50 4.48
CA VAL A 169 1.89 -5.58 5.23
C VAL A 169 1.59 -4.13 4.83
N LEU A 170 0.95 -3.37 5.70
CA LEU A 170 0.57 -1.98 5.46
C LEU A 170 1.77 -1.03 5.60
N THR A 171 1.89 -0.09 4.66
CA THR A 171 2.94 0.94 4.66
C THR A 171 2.36 2.35 4.70
N ALA A 172 3.15 3.31 5.17
CA ALA A 172 2.76 4.72 5.16
C ALA A 172 2.57 5.22 3.73
N HIS A 173 1.60 6.12 3.53
CA HIS A 173 1.39 6.77 2.24
C HIS A 173 2.52 7.77 1.96
N PRO A 174 3.13 7.76 0.75
CA PRO A 174 4.29 8.61 0.44
C PRO A 174 4.01 10.12 0.34
N THR A 175 2.74 10.53 0.31
CA THR A 175 2.30 11.91 0.06
C THR A 175 1.07 12.35 0.86
N GLN A 176 0.18 11.42 1.21
CA GLN A 176 -1.09 11.75 1.86
C GLN A 176 -1.41 10.81 3.01
N SER A 177 -1.20 11.26 4.25
CA SER A 177 -1.90 10.67 5.40
C SER A 177 -3.34 11.19 5.39
N VAL A 178 -4.23 10.49 4.67
CA VAL A 178 -5.67 10.78 4.68
C VAL A 178 -6.18 10.58 6.10
N ARG A 179 -6.76 11.64 6.67
CA ARG A 179 -7.32 11.57 8.03
C ARG A 179 -8.58 10.72 7.99
N ARG A 180 -8.86 9.98 9.08
CA ARG A 180 -10.12 9.25 9.28
C ARG A 180 -11.36 10.08 8.96
N SER A 181 -11.35 11.36 9.33
CA SER A 181 -12.46 12.30 9.09
C SER A 181 -12.78 12.51 7.60
N LEU A 182 -11.78 12.34 6.72
CA LEU A 182 -11.94 12.47 5.27
C LEU A 182 -12.39 11.12 4.67
N LEU A 183 -11.83 9.99 5.13
CA LEU A 183 -12.30 8.64 4.75
C LEU A 183 -13.79 8.46 5.01
N GLN A 184 -14.28 8.92 6.16
CA GLN A 184 -15.71 8.85 6.47
C GLN A 184 -16.57 9.76 5.58
N LYS A 185 -16.05 10.92 5.16
CA LYS A 185 -16.75 11.80 4.20
C LYS A 185 -16.81 11.12 2.83
N HIS A 186 -15.71 10.55 2.37
CA HIS A 186 -15.64 9.77 1.14
C HIS A 186 -16.63 8.60 1.17
N GLY A 187 -16.70 7.86 2.27
CA GLY A 187 -17.70 6.80 2.47
C GLY A 187 -19.15 7.30 2.34
N ARG A 188 -19.47 8.46 2.95
CA ARG A 188 -20.81 9.06 2.81
C ARG A 188 -21.11 9.53 1.39
N ILE A 189 -20.15 10.13 0.69
CA ILE A 189 -20.28 10.51 -0.73
C ILE A 189 -20.58 9.26 -1.59
N ARG A 190 -19.81 8.17 -1.42
CA ARG A 190 -20.05 6.90 -2.14
C ARG A 190 -21.45 6.35 -1.84
N ASN A 191 -21.89 6.38 -0.58
CA ASN A 191 -23.22 5.91 -0.20
C ASN A 191 -24.33 6.75 -0.86
N CYS A 192 -24.25 8.08 -0.83
CA CYS A 192 -25.20 8.95 -1.52
C CYS A 192 -25.25 8.65 -3.02
N LEU A 193 -24.09 8.49 -3.68
CA LEU A 193 -24.01 8.22 -5.11
C LEU A 193 -24.67 6.87 -5.48
N THR A 194 -24.49 5.84 -4.67
CA THR A 194 -25.13 4.53 -4.91
C THR A 194 -26.65 4.60 -4.75
N GLN A 195 -27.14 5.28 -3.72
CA GLN A 195 -28.56 5.39 -3.41
C GLN A 195 -29.31 6.25 -4.44
N LEU A 196 -28.70 7.35 -4.91
CA LEU A 196 -29.27 8.24 -5.94
C LEU A 196 -29.59 7.53 -7.26
N TYR A 197 -28.90 6.44 -7.58
CA TYR A 197 -29.09 5.67 -8.81
C TYR A 197 -29.79 4.32 -8.57
N ALA A 198 -30.43 4.14 -7.42
CA ALA A 198 -31.35 3.04 -7.17
C ALA A 198 -32.54 3.10 -8.15
N LYS A 199 -33.08 1.94 -8.53
CA LYS A 199 -34.10 1.84 -9.60
C LYS A 199 -35.43 2.50 -9.24
N ASP A 200 -35.85 2.40 -7.98
CA ASP A 200 -37.18 2.78 -7.52
C ASP A 200 -37.13 3.85 -6.42
N ILE A 201 -36.23 4.84 -6.57
CA ILE A 201 -36.08 5.96 -5.64
C ILE A 201 -37.24 6.96 -5.79
N THR A 202 -37.82 7.41 -4.66
CA THR A 202 -38.87 8.44 -4.70
C THR A 202 -38.28 9.82 -5.00
N PRO A 203 -39.07 10.77 -5.53
CA PRO A 203 -38.59 12.14 -5.75
C PRO A 203 -38.07 12.82 -4.48
N ASP A 204 -38.74 12.61 -3.35
CA ASP A 204 -38.37 13.19 -2.05
C ASP A 204 -37.05 12.59 -1.56
N ASP A 205 -36.91 11.27 -1.56
CA ASP A 205 -35.65 10.59 -1.17
C ASP A 205 -34.49 11.05 -2.05
N LYS A 206 -34.74 11.22 -3.36
CA LYS A 206 -33.72 11.70 -4.30
C LYS A 206 -33.28 13.13 -3.99
N GLN A 207 -34.22 14.00 -3.63
CA GLN A 207 -33.90 15.37 -3.24
C GLN A 207 -33.08 15.39 -1.95
N GLU A 208 -33.52 14.66 -0.92
CA GLU A 208 -32.79 14.57 0.36
C GLU A 208 -31.38 14.01 0.19
N LEU A 209 -31.20 13.01 -0.67
CA LEU A 209 -29.89 12.44 -0.98
C LEU A 209 -28.99 13.38 -1.79
N ASP A 210 -29.54 14.18 -2.70
CA ASP A 210 -28.79 15.20 -3.45
C ASP A 210 -28.31 16.33 -2.50
N GLU A 211 -29.17 16.77 -1.58
CA GLU A 211 -28.82 17.73 -0.52
C GLU A 211 -27.73 17.16 0.43
N ALA A 212 -27.85 15.88 0.80
CA ALA A 212 -26.82 15.20 1.59
C ALA A 212 -25.49 15.10 0.85
N LEU A 213 -25.52 14.79 -0.45
CA LEU A 213 -24.31 14.73 -1.30
C LEU A 213 -23.62 16.09 -1.37
N GLN A 214 -24.36 17.17 -1.63
CA GLN A 214 -23.82 18.54 -1.65
C GLN A 214 -23.14 18.90 -0.33
N ARG A 215 -23.82 18.61 0.80
CA ARG A 215 -23.29 18.86 2.14
C ARG A 215 -21.99 18.11 2.40
N GLU A 216 -21.89 16.85 2.00
CA GLU A 216 -20.66 16.06 2.20
C GLU A 216 -19.51 16.50 1.28
N ILE A 217 -19.79 16.85 0.02
CA ILE A 217 -18.78 17.43 -0.89
C ILE A 217 -18.25 18.75 -0.31
N GLN A 218 -19.13 19.66 0.10
CA GLN A 218 -18.71 20.93 0.70
C GLN A 218 -17.92 20.72 2.00
N ALA A 219 -18.34 19.77 2.84
CA ALA A 219 -17.62 19.45 4.07
C ALA A 219 -16.22 18.87 3.79
N ALA A 220 -16.07 18.07 2.74
CA ALA A 220 -14.78 17.55 2.31
C ALA A 220 -13.89 18.69 1.76
N PHE A 221 -14.42 19.52 0.85
CA PHE A 221 -13.68 20.64 0.27
C PHE A 221 -13.22 21.69 1.30
N ARG A 222 -14.06 22.01 2.30
CA ARG A 222 -13.69 22.97 3.37
C ARG A 222 -12.75 22.37 4.42
N THR A 223 -12.51 21.05 4.42
CA THR A 223 -11.53 20.43 5.30
C THR A 223 -10.11 20.66 4.74
N ASP A 224 -9.18 21.14 5.57
CA ASP A 224 -7.81 21.44 5.11
C ASP A 224 -7.04 20.15 4.74
N GLU A 225 -6.72 19.99 3.45
CA GLU A 225 -5.92 18.88 2.91
C GLU A 225 -4.41 19.09 3.14
N ILE A 226 -3.98 20.34 3.38
CA ILE A 226 -2.57 20.67 3.63
C ILE A 226 -2.27 20.44 5.12
N ARG A 227 -1.39 19.48 5.39
CA ARG A 227 -0.80 19.33 6.73
C ARG A 227 0.29 20.38 6.88
N ARG A 228 -0.01 21.46 7.61
CA ARG A 228 0.94 22.54 7.91
C ARG A 228 2.09 22.07 8.82
N THR A 229 1.81 21.12 9.69
CA THR A 229 2.82 20.41 10.48
C THR A 229 3.12 19.05 9.85
N PRO A 230 4.41 18.66 9.70
CA PRO A 230 4.76 17.33 9.22
C PRO A 230 4.09 16.26 10.09
N PRO A 231 3.54 15.17 9.49
CA PRO A 231 3.02 14.06 10.28
C PRO A 231 4.14 13.43 11.11
N THR A 232 3.84 13.09 12.36
CA THR A 232 4.70 12.21 13.15
C THR A 232 4.52 10.75 12.69
N PRO A 233 5.48 9.86 12.93
CA PRO A 233 5.29 8.44 12.65
C PRO A 233 4.06 7.83 13.36
N GLN A 234 3.74 8.29 14.58
CA GLN A 234 2.53 7.89 15.30
C GLN A 234 1.25 8.31 14.56
N ASP A 235 1.24 9.50 13.95
CA ASP A 235 0.12 9.96 13.12
C ASP A 235 -0.04 9.13 11.85
N GLU A 236 1.05 8.77 11.19
CA GLU A 236 1.02 7.87 10.02
C GLU A 236 0.41 6.52 10.38
N MET A 237 0.83 5.95 11.52
CA MET A 237 0.27 4.69 12.04
C MET A 237 -1.23 4.81 12.30
N ARG A 238 -1.67 5.85 13.02
CA ARG A 238 -3.10 6.07 13.31
C ARG A 238 -3.94 6.26 12.05
N ALA A 239 -3.39 6.94 11.04
CA ALA A 239 -4.06 7.11 9.76
C ALA A 239 -4.21 5.75 9.04
N GLY A 240 -3.13 4.96 8.96
CA GLY A 240 -3.16 3.63 8.35
C GLY A 240 -4.14 2.67 9.04
N MET A 241 -4.28 2.76 10.36
CA MET A 241 -5.24 1.93 11.12
C MET A 241 -6.71 2.31 10.87
N SER A 242 -6.99 3.44 10.22
CA SER A 242 -8.37 3.88 9.97
C SER A 242 -9.12 2.90 9.05
N TYR A 243 -8.44 2.23 8.11
CA TYR A 243 -9.05 1.23 7.23
C TYR A 243 -9.54 -0.03 7.98
N PHE A 244 -8.96 -0.35 9.14
CA PHE A 244 -9.49 -1.42 9.99
C PHE A 244 -10.85 -1.07 10.52
N HIS A 245 -10.99 0.13 11.07
CA HIS A 245 -12.25 0.58 11.63
C HIS A 245 -13.36 0.68 10.58
N GLU A 246 -13.04 1.17 9.38
CA GLU A 246 -14.05 1.47 8.37
C GLU A 246 -14.46 0.23 7.56
N THR A 247 -13.54 -0.67 7.16
CA THR A 247 -13.86 -1.77 6.22
C THR A 247 -13.28 -3.13 6.60
N ILE A 248 -11.99 -3.23 6.94
CA ILE A 248 -11.29 -4.53 7.08
C ILE A 248 -11.86 -5.35 8.23
N TRP A 249 -12.20 -4.71 9.36
CA TRP A 249 -12.74 -5.38 10.55
C TRP A 249 -14.00 -6.20 10.28
N LYS A 250 -14.91 -5.66 9.46
CA LYS A 250 -16.13 -6.34 9.02
C LYS A 250 -15.91 -7.18 7.75
N GLY A 251 -14.96 -6.76 6.90
CA GLY A 251 -14.65 -7.40 5.63
C GLY A 251 -14.07 -8.81 5.78
N VAL A 252 -13.17 -9.02 6.74
CA VAL A 252 -12.55 -10.34 7.00
C VAL A 252 -13.57 -11.42 7.33
N PRO A 253 -14.40 -11.30 8.40
CA PRO A 253 -15.37 -12.35 8.74
C PRO A 253 -16.39 -12.58 7.62
N LYS A 254 -16.84 -11.50 6.94
CA LYS A 254 -17.73 -11.60 5.76
C LYS A 254 -17.09 -12.41 4.63
N PHE A 255 -15.81 -12.22 4.37
CA PHE A 255 -15.06 -13.01 3.38
C PHE A 255 -14.87 -14.47 3.82
N LEU A 256 -14.46 -14.74 5.05
CA LEU A 256 -14.30 -16.11 5.55
C LEU A 256 -15.63 -16.89 5.53
N ARG A 257 -16.75 -16.21 5.75
CA ARG A 257 -18.09 -16.79 5.57
C ARG A 257 -18.37 -17.16 4.10
N ARG A 258 -17.87 -16.39 3.12
CA ARG A 258 -17.93 -16.77 1.69
C ARG A 258 -17.10 -18.02 1.42
N VAL A 259 -15.93 -18.16 2.04
CA VAL A 259 -15.11 -19.39 1.91
C VAL A 259 -15.88 -20.61 2.43
N ASP A 260 -16.56 -20.49 3.58
CA ASP A 260 -17.42 -21.57 4.09
C ASP A 260 -18.52 -21.96 3.08
N THR A 261 -19.15 -20.98 2.42
CA THR A 261 -20.16 -21.23 1.38
C THR A 261 -19.55 -21.96 0.18
N ALA A 262 -18.39 -21.51 -0.31
CA ALA A 262 -17.70 -22.10 -1.44
C ALA A 262 -17.28 -23.56 -1.17
N LEU A 263 -16.81 -23.84 0.05
CA LEU A 263 -16.45 -25.19 0.51
C LEU A 263 -17.67 -26.13 0.51
N LYS A 264 -18.81 -25.69 1.03
CA LYS A 264 -20.06 -26.47 0.99
C LYS A 264 -20.48 -26.80 -0.44
N ASN A 265 -20.32 -25.86 -1.37
CA ASN A 265 -20.70 -26.04 -2.77
C ASN A 265 -19.81 -27.03 -3.53
N ILE A 266 -18.65 -27.41 -2.99
CA ILE A 266 -17.79 -28.49 -3.52
C ILE A 266 -17.87 -29.78 -2.68
N GLY A 267 -18.80 -29.86 -1.71
CA GLY A 267 -19.06 -31.06 -0.91
C GLY A 267 -18.38 -31.11 0.47
N ILE A 268 -17.71 -30.04 0.91
CA ILE A 268 -17.14 -29.95 2.26
C ILE A 268 -18.18 -29.36 3.23
N ASN A 269 -18.72 -30.21 4.12
CA ASN A 269 -19.73 -29.81 5.10
C ASN A 269 -19.16 -29.15 6.37
N GLU A 270 -17.85 -28.90 6.39
CA GLU A 270 -17.14 -28.21 7.46
C GLU A 270 -16.90 -26.74 7.11
N ARG A 271 -16.81 -25.90 8.15
CA ARG A 271 -16.35 -24.51 7.99
C ARG A 271 -14.84 -24.46 8.10
N VAL A 272 -14.23 -23.40 7.57
CA VAL A 272 -12.83 -23.11 7.90
C VAL A 272 -12.73 -22.92 9.43
N PRO A 273 -11.83 -23.66 10.12
CA PRO A 273 -11.60 -23.48 11.55
C PRO A 273 -11.37 -22.02 11.89
N TYR A 274 -12.00 -21.51 12.94
CA TYR A 274 -11.93 -20.07 13.28
C TYR A 274 -10.51 -19.61 13.62
N ASN A 275 -9.66 -20.54 14.06
CA ASN A 275 -8.26 -20.32 14.42
C ASN A 275 -7.28 -20.53 13.25
N ALA A 276 -7.77 -20.83 12.04
CA ALA A 276 -6.91 -20.91 10.86
C ALA A 276 -6.47 -19.49 10.43
N PRO A 277 -5.15 -19.20 10.36
CA PRO A 277 -4.65 -17.86 10.04
C PRO A 277 -4.65 -17.61 8.52
N VAL A 278 -5.82 -17.71 7.88
CA VAL A 278 -5.96 -17.59 6.41
C VAL A 278 -5.51 -16.21 5.93
N ILE A 279 -5.85 -15.17 6.68
CA ILE A 279 -5.47 -13.78 6.44
C ILE A 279 -4.84 -13.24 7.72
N GLN A 280 -3.76 -12.48 7.57
CA GLN A 280 -3.09 -11.74 8.63
C GLN A 280 -2.73 -10.33 8.11
N PHE A 281 -2.51 -9.41 9.05
CA PHE A 281 -2.06 -8.06 8.72
C PHE A 281 -0.82 -7.70 9.52
N SER A 282 0.12 -7.06 8.84
CA SER A 282 1.32 -6.49 9.45
C SER A 282 1.43 -5.00 9.12
N SER A 283 2.34 -4.30 9.78
CA SER A 283 2.58 -2.87 9.56
C SER A 283 4.07 -2.54 9.60
N TRP A 284 4.47 -1.55 8.80
CA TRP A 284 5.81 -0.91 8.88
C TRP A 284 5.78 0.46 9.58
N MET A 285 4.59 1.01 9.82
CA MET A 285 4.41 2.35 10.37
C MET A 285 4.85 2.40 11.84
N GLY A 286 6.01 3.01 12.08
CA GLY A 286 6.67 3.09 13.40
C GLY A 286 7.71 1.98 13.69
N GLY A 287 7.92 1.07 12.74
CA GLY A 287 8.95 0.00 12.84
C GLY A 287 10.04 0.08 11.78
N ASP A 288 9.73 0.61 10.59
CA ASP A 288 10.69 0.84 9.51
C ASP A 288 11.50 2.12 9.74
N ARG A 289 12.73 1.94 10.24
CA ARG A 289 13.68 3.03 10.56
C ARG A 289 14.84 3.15 9.57
N ASP A 290 14.87 2.32 8.53
CA ASP A 290 15.87 2.37 7.46
C ASP A 290 15.97 3.80 6.90
N GLY A 291 17.09 4.46 7.23
CA GLY A 291 17.40 5.90 7.05
C GLY A 291 16.23 6.85 7.27
N ASN A 292 15.41 6.58 8.29
CA ASN A 292 14.45 7.51 8.83
C ASN A 292 14.72 7.70 10.34
N PRO A 293 15.54 8.69 10.73
CA PRO A 293 15.90 8.90 12.14
C PRO A 293 14.71 9.38 12.99
N ARG A 294 13.56 9.73 12.38
CA ARG A 294 12.34 10.08 13.13
C ARG A 294 11.66 8.85 13.72
N VAL A 295 11.98 7.64 13.27
CA VAL A 295 11.45 6.39 13.85
C VAL A 295 12.41 5.93 14.93
N THR A 296 12.21 6.48 16.13
CA THR A 296 13.02 6.18 17.32
C THR A 296 12.52 4.92 18.04
N PRO A 297 13.28 4.39 19.01
CA PRO A 297 12.79 3.32 19.89
C PRO A 297 11.48 3.68 20.61
N GLU A 298 11.34 4.92 21.11
CA GLU A 298 10.11 5.42 21.74
C GLU A 298 8.92 5.40 20.77
N VAL A 299 9.11 5.85 19.52
CA VAL A 299 8.06 5.76 18.48
C VAL A 299 7.58 4.33 18.29
N THR A 300 8.50 3.36 18.26
CA THR A 300 8.16 1.93 18.16
C THR A 300 7.32 1.48 19.35
N ARG A 301 7.68 1.89 20.58
CA ARG A 301 6.88 1.60 21.77
C ARG A 301 5.48 2.20 21.66
N ASP A 302 5.39 3.47 21.29
CA ASP A 302 4.13 4.20 21.17
C ASP A 302 3.17 3.52 20.19
N VAL A 303 3.65 3.17 19.00
CA VAL A 303 2.78 2.56 17.98
C VAL A 303 2.29 1.18 18.39
N CYS A 304 3.10 0.39 19.10
CA CYS A 304 2.66 -0.90 19.65
C CYS A 304 1.57 -0.72 20.72
N LEU A 305 1.73 0.25 21.62
CA LEU A 305 0.73 0.58 22.64
C LEU A 305 -0.56 1.12 22.01
N LEU A 306 -0.45 2.00 21.00
CA LEU A 306 -1.58 2.50 20.23
C LEU A 306 -2.33 1.37 19.52
N ALA A 307 -1.63 0.42 18.90
CA ALA A 307 -2.24 -0.73 18.23
C ALA A 307 -3.04 -1.60 19.20
N ARG A 308 -2.47 -1.89 20.38
CA ARG A 308 -3.18 -2.62 21.45
C ARG A 308 -4.39 -1.86 21.97
N MET A 309 -4.27 -0.54 22.15
CA MET A 309 -5.38 0.31 22.58
C MET A 309 -6.51 0.31 21.55
N MET A 310 -6.18 0.40 20.26
CA MET A 310 -7.16 0.35 19.17
C MET A 310 -7.85 -1.03 19.09
N ALA A 311 -7.09 -2.12 19.17
CA ALA A 311 -7.62 -3.48 19.20
C ALA A 311 -8.64 -3.64 20.33
N ALA A 312 -8.22 -3.33 21.57
CA ALA A 312 -9.06 -3.42 22.76
C ALA A 312 -10.32 -2.58 22.63
N ASN A 313 -10.24 -1.38 22.05
CA ASN A 313 -11.41 -0.53 21.82
C ASN A 313 -12.39 -1.14 20.81
N MET A 314 -11.91 -1.73 19.72
CA MET A 314 -12.75 -2.38 18.70
C MET A 314 -13.45 -3.62 19.26
N TYR A 315 -12.72 -4.47 19.99
CA TYR A 315 -13.30 -5.60 20.70
C TYR A 315 -14.32 -5.16 21.76
N PHE A 316 -14.01 -4.10 22.51
CA PHE A 316 -14.91 -3.56 23.54
C PHE A 316 -16.23 -3.05 22.94
N SER A 317 -16.21 -2.41 21.76
CA SER A 317 -17.45 -1.99 21.10
C SER A 317 -18.29 -3.18 20.61
N GLN A 318 -17.65 -4.24 20.13
CA GLN A 318 -18.39 -5.38 19.55
C GLN A 318 -18.85 -6.42 20.59
N ILE A 319 -18.13 -6.56 21.72
CA ILE A 319 -18.54 -7.49 22.78
C ILE A 319 -19.89 -7.08 23.39
N GLU A 320 -20.21 -5.80 23.41
CA GLU A 320 -21.49 -5.28 23.91
C GLU A 320 -22.66 -5.73 23.03
N ASP A 321 -22.55 -5.60 21.70
CA ASP A 321 -23.54 -6.12 20.74
C ASP A 321 -23.73 -7.64 20.92
N LEU A 322 -22.62 -8.38 21.11
CA LEU A 322 -22.68 -9.82 21.33
C LEU A 322 -23.37 -10.17 22.66
N MET A 323 -23.19 -9.37 23.71
CA MET A 323 -23.93 -9.52 24.97
C MET A 323 -25.44 -9.32 24.76
N PHE A 324 -25.86 -8.35 23.94
CA PHE A 324 -27.27 -8.15 23.62
C PHE A 324 -27.88 -9.37 22.93
N GLU A 325 -27.20 -9.89 21.90
CA GLU A 325 -27.63 -11.05 21.12
C GLU A 325 -27.68 -12.35 21.94
N LEU A 326 -26.63 -12.65 22.72
CA LEU A 326 -26.48 -13.92 23.46
C LEU A 326 -27.26 -13.93 24.79
N SER A 327 -28.58 -13.75 24.69
CA SER A 327 -29.54 -13.74 25.82
C SER A 327 -29.98 -15.13 26.31
N MET A 328 -29.40 -16.20 25.76
CA MET A 328 -29.80 -17.58 26.02
C MET A 328 -29.54 -17.99 27.48
N TRP A 329 -30.48 -18.74 28.05
CA TRP A 329 -30.36 -19.29 29.41
C TRP A 329 -29.87 -20.75 29.42
N ARG A 330 -30.06 -21.49 28.32
CA ARG A 330 -29.59 -22.88 28.18
C ARG A 330 -28.09 -22.91 27.94
N CYS A 331 -27.38 -23.70 28.72
CA CYS A 331 -25.94 -23.83 28.66
C CYS A 331 -25.47 -25.18 29.18
N THR A 332 -24.22 -25.52 28.86
CA THR A 332 -23.52 -26.65 29.45
C THR A 332 -23.22 -26.45 30.94
N ASP A 333 -22.95 -27.54 31.64
CA ASP A 333 -22.58 -27.49 33.07
C ASP A 333 -21.29 -26.72 33.30
N GLU A 334 -20.32 -26.85 32.38
CA GLU A 334 -19.05 -26.12 32.39
C GLU A 334 -19.27 -24.60 32.38
N LEU A 335 -20.03 -24.09 31.39
CA LEU A 335 -20.36 -22.66 31.29
C LEU A 335 -21.11 -22.18 32.54
N ARG A 336 -22.03 -23.00 33.05
CA ARG A 336 -22.85 -22.65 34.23
C ARG A 336 -21.99 -22.48 35.47
N VAL A 337 -21.05 -23.39 35.73
CA VAL A 337 -20.12 -23.29 36.86
C VAL A 337 -19.29 -22.02 36.74
N ARG A 338 -18.70 -21.77 35.56
CA ARG A 338 -17.89 -20.58 35.30
C ARG A 338 -18.67 -19.27 35.49
N ALA A 339 -19.89 -19.20 34.98
CA ALA A 339 -20.76 -18.04 35.15
C ALA A 339 -21.14 -17.83 36.62
N HIS A 340 -21.41 -18.88 37.39
CA HIS A 340 -21.70 -18.77 38.82
C HIS A 340 -20.50 -18.28 39.63
N GLU A 341 -19.28 -18.72 39.32
CA GLU A 341 -18.05 -18.22 39.94
C GLU A 341 -17.88 -16.72 39.71
N LEU A 342 -17.97 -16.28 38.46
CA LEU A 342 -17.86 -14.86 38.08
C LEU A 342 -18.94 -14.00 38.73
N HIS A 343 -20.18 -14.49 38.78
CA HIS A 343 -21.28 -13.78 39.41
C HIS A 343 -21.06 -13.60 40.92
N ARG A 344 -20.45 -14.57 41.61
CA ARG A 344 -20.11 -14.47 43.05
C ARG A 344 -18.95 -13.52 43.31
N SER A 345 -17.97 -13.45 42.41
CA SER A 345 -16.81 -12.55 42.54
C SER A 345 -17.09 -11.11 42.09
N SER A 346 -18.19 -10.88 41.36
CA SER A 346 -18.55 -9.54 40.84
C SER A 346 -18.88 -8.57 41.99
N LYS A 347 -18.18 -7.43 42.04
CA LYS A 347 -18.44 -6.35 43.01
C LYS A 347 -19.68 -5.56 42.60
N ARG A 348 -20.54 -5.22 43.56
CA ARG A 348 -21.80 -4.47 43.33
C ARG A 348 -21.64 -3.07 42.72
N ASP A 349 -20.42 -2.49 42.70
CA ASP A 349 -20.14 -1.09 42.34
C ASP A 349 -19.32 -0.90 41.05
N ALA A 350 -19.31 -1.86 40.11
CA ALA A 350 -18.65 -1.67 38.81
C ALA A 350 -19.45 -0.70 37.91
N LYS A 351 -19.24 0.61 38.12
CA LYS A 351 -19.91 1.73 37.43
C LYS A 351 -19.36 2.00 36.02
N HIS A 352 -19.41 1.02 35.12
CA HIS A 352 -18.86 1.20 33.76
C HIS A 352 -19.87 1.15 32.63
N TYR A 353 -21.19 1.20 32.93
CA TYR A 353 -22.17 1.00 31.85
C TYR A 353 -23.48 1.78 32.02
N ILE A 354 -24.08 2.18 30.88
CA ILE A 354 -25.28 3.03 30.81
C ILE A 354 -26.62 2.22 30.76
N GLU A 355 -26.66 0.96 30.31
CA GLU A 355 -27.94 0.20 30.12
C GLU A 355 -28.11 -1.09 30.99
N PHE A 356 -27.05 -1.52 31.67
CA PHE A 356 -26.78 -2.71 32.53
C PHE A 356 -26.10 -2.14 33.80
N TRP A 357 -26.57 -1.00 34.29
CA TRP A 357 -26.19 -0.44 35.60
C TRP A 357 -26.44 -1.43 36.75
N LYS A 358 -27.30 -2.42 36.52
CA LYS A 358 -27.63 -3.50 37.43
C LYS A 358 -26.76 -4.72 37.11
N GLN A 359 -26.45 -5.48 38.15
CA GLN A 359 -25.75 -6.76 38.03
C GLN A 359 -26.46 -7.67 37.03
N ILE A 360 -25.69 -8.26 36.10
CA ILE A 360 -26.22 -9.21 35.10
C ILE A 360 -26.83 -10.42 35.84
N PRO A 361 -28.10 -10.78 35.55
CA PRO A 361 -28.76 -11.90 36.19
C PRO A 361 -28.02 -13.23 35.95
N PRO A 362 -27.89 -14.11 36.96
CA PRO A 362 -27.14 -15.37 36.84
C PRO A 362 -27.80 -16.40 35.90
N ASN A 363 -29.08 -16.20 35.55
CA ASN A 363 -29.79 -17.00 34.53
C ASN A 363 -29.43 -16.61 33.09
N GLU A 364 -28.55 -15.63 32.89
CA GLU A 364 -28.00 -15.22 31.59
C GLU A 364 -26.49 -15.55 31.53
N PRO A 365 -26.11 -16.84 31.48
CA PRO A 365 -24.74 -17.29 31.72
C PRO A 365 -23.73 -16.76 30.68
N TYR A 366 -24.13 -16.65 29.41
CA TYR A 366 -23.26 -16.07 28.36
C TYR A 366 -22.96 -14.60 28.63
N ARG A 367 -23.98 -13.80 28.99
CA ARG A 367 -23.80 -12.38 29.33
C ARG A 367 -22.90 -12.17 30.54
N VAL A 368 -22.97 -13.06 31.54
CA VAL A 368 -22.07 -12.99 32.70
C VAL A 368 -20.60 -13.16 32.28
N ILE A 369 -20.31 -14.14 31.42
CA ILE A 369 -18.94 -14.39 30.94
C ILE A 369 -18.46 -13.27 30.03
N LEU A 370 -19.28 -12.84 29.07
CA LEU A 370 -18.94 -11.76 28.15
C LEU A 370 -18.78 -10.41 28.88
N GLY A 371 -19.50 -10.21 29.99
CA GLY A 371 -19.30 -9.08 30.89
C GLY A 371 -17.90 -9.06 31.52
N ASP A 372 -17.38 -10.20 32.00
CA ASP A 372 -15.99 -10.30 32.50
C ASP A 372 -14.97 -10.02 31.38
N VAL A 373 -15.22 -10.55 30.18
CA VAL A 373 -14.38 -10.29 29.00
C VAL A 373 -14.33 -8.80 28.68
N ARG A 374 -15.49 -8.13 28.66
CA ARG A 374 -15.59 -6.69 28.44
C ARG A 374 -14.83 -5.89 29.50
N ASP A 375 -14.98 -6.24 30.78
CA ASP A 375 -14.31 -5.54 31.88
C ASP A 375 -12.78 -5.68 31.78
N LYS A 376 -12.28 -6.86 31.40
CA LYS A 376 -10.85 -7.06 31.10
C LYS A 376 -10.38 -6.32 29.85
N LEU A 377 -11.20 -6.22 28.80
CA LEU A 377 -10.90 -5.41 27.61
C LEU A 377 -10.79 -3.92 27.97
N TYR A 378 -11.67 -3.42 28.83
CA TYR A 378 -11.59 -2.05 29.34
C TYR A 378 -10.28 -1.81 30.08
N ASN A 379 -9.91 -2.70 31.01
CA ASN A 379 -8.63 -2.60 31.73
C ASN A 379 -7.43 -2.69 30.78
N THR A 380 -7.49 -3.55 29.77
CA THR A 380 -6.45 -3.69 28.74
C THR A 380 -6.26 -2.38 27.97
N ARG A 381 -7.38 -1.74 27.56
CA ARG A 381 -7.38 -0.44 26.88
C ARG A 381 -6.81 0.66 27.77
N GLU A 382 -7.30 0.78 29.01
CA GLU A 382 -6.86 1.82 29.93
C GLU A 382 -5.41 1.64 30.38
N ARG A 383 -4.93 0.39 30.54
CA ARG A 383 -3.52 0.11 30.82
C ARG A 383 -2.63 0.58 29.67
N ALA A 384 -2.98 0.24 28.42
CA ALA A 384 -2.27 0.73 27.25
C ALA A 384 -2.26 2.26 27.16
N ARG A 385 -3.40 2.91 27.47
CA ARG A 385 -3.52 4.38 27.51
C ARG A 385 -2.64 5.01 28.59
N GLN A 386 -2.60 4.44 29.80
CA GLN A 386 -1.76 4.92 30.91
C GLN A 386 -0.27 4.76 30.59
N LEU A 387 0.13 3.60 30.06
CA LEU A 387 1.51 3.36 29.61
C LEU A 387 1.94 4.33 28.52
N LEU A 388 1.06 4.61 27.54
CA LEU A 388 1.35 5.56 26.47
C LEU A 388 1.47 7.01 26.98
N ALA A 389 0.68 7.40 27.98
CA ALA A 389 0.69 8.76 28.50
C ALA A 389 1.82 9.01 29.50
N ASN A 390 2.12 8.03 30.36
CA ASN A 390 2.94 8.23 31.56
C ASN A 390 4.10 7.23 31.69
N GLY A 391 4.22 6.23 30.82
CA GLY A 391 5.19 5.14 30.92
C GLY A 391 4.87 4.07 31.98
N THR A 392 3.89 4.31 32.86
CA THR A 392 3.47 3.40 33.94
C THR A 392 1.95 3.29 34.03
N SER A 393 1.45 2.24 34.68
CA SER A 393 0.01 2.01 34.87
C SER A 393 -0.30 1.38 36.22
N ASP A 394 -1.29 1.92 36.92
CA ASP A 394 -1.79 1.40 38.19
C ASP A 394 -2.69 0.17 38.01
N ILE A 395 -3.08 -0.15 36.77
CA ILE A 395 -3.93 -1.29 36.45
C ILE A 395 -3.05 -2.54 36.40
N PRO A 396 -3.23 -3.54 37.28
CA PRO A 396 -2.39 -4.75 37.30
C PRO A 396 -2.52 -5.56 35.99
N GLU A 397 -1.47 -6.29 35.59
CA GLU A 397 -1.51 -7.09 34.35
C GLU A 397 -2.54 -8.23 34.41
N GLU A 398 -2.75 -8.78 35.60
CA GLU A 398 -3.66 -9.90 35.85
C GLU A 398 -5.14 -9.55 35.61
N THR A 399 -5.46 -8.25 35.58
CA THR A 399 -6.82 -7.76 35.28
C THR A 399 -6.99 -7.40 33.80
N THR A 400 -5.99 -7.69 32.96
CA THR A 400 -5.96 -7.41 31.51
C THR A 400 -5.76 -8.70 30.70
N PHE A 401 -5.91 -8.60 29.37
CA PHE A 401 -5.49 -9.66 28.45
C PHE A 401 -4.03 -9.47 28.04
N THR A 402 -3.19 -10.43 28.44
CA THR A 402 -1.74 -10.41 28.16
C THR A 402 -1.38 -11.20 26.89
N ASN A 403 -2.13 -12.26 26.59
CA ASN A 403 -2.01 -13.07 25.37
C ASN A 403 -3.39 -13.37 24.76
N VAL A 404 -3.38 -13.84 23.51
CA VAL A 404 -4.62 -14.08 22.75
C VAL A 404 -5.38 -15.31 23.26
N GLU A 405 -4.70 -16.30 23.82
CA GLU A 405 -5.31 -17.52 24.36
C GLU A 405 -6.21 -17.22 25.56
N GLN A 406 -5.78 -16.32 26.45
CA GLN A 406 -6.59 -15.82 27.57
C GLN A 406 -7.89 -15.16 27.09
N PHE A 407 -7.84 -14.50 25.92
CA PHE A 407 -9.00 -13.83 25.35
C PHE A 407 -9.92 -14.79 24.58
N LEU A 408 -9.36 -15.79 23.88
CA LEU A 408 -10.12 -16.80 23.16
C LEU A 408 -10.85 -17.78 24.09
N GLU A 409 -10.26 -18.18 25.21
CA GLU A 409 -10.82 -19.19 26.12
C GLU A 409 -12.31 -18.97 26.48
N PRO A 410 -12.74 -17.79 26.98
CA PRO A 410 -14.14 -17.57 27.32
C PRO A 410 -15.07 -17.57 26.10
N LEU A 411 -14.56 -17.18 24.92
CA LEU A 411 -15.34 -17.13 23.68
C LEU A 411 -15.53 -18.54 23.10
N GLU A 412 -14.49 -19.36 23.14
CA GLU A 412 -14.54 -20.77 22.76
C GLU A 412 -15.44 -21.57 23.70
N LEU A 413 -15.41 -21.26 25.00
CA LEU A 413 -16.33 -21.82 26.00
C LEU A 413 -17.79 -21.50 25.64
N CYS A 414 -18.10 -20.25 25.27
CA CYS A 414 -19.42 -19.87 24.77
C CYS A 414 -19.79 -20.65 23.50
N TYR A 415 -18.85 -20.77 22.55
CA TYR A 415 -19.08 -21.45 21.28
C TYR A 415 -19.39 -22.94 21.45
N ARG A 416 -18.58 -23.66 22.25
CA ARG A 416 -18.80 -25.09 22.53
C ARG A 416 -20.09 -25.33 23.31
N SER A 417 -20.44 -24.43 24.24
CA SER A 417 -21.69 -24.53 24.99
C SER A 417 -22.91 -24.37 24.10
N LEU A 418 -22.95 -23.36 23.23
CA LEU A 418 -24.04 -23.18 22.26
C LEU A 418 -24.17 -24.40 21.34
N CYS A 419 -23.06 -24.90 20.81
CA CYS A 419 -23.08 -26.10 19.97
C CYS A 419 -23.65 -27.31 20.71
N ALA A 420 -23.24 -27.55 21.96
CA ALA A 420 -23.71 -28.68 22.77
C ALA A 420 -25.19 -28.57 23.14
N CYS A 421 -25.73 -27.35 23.25
CA CYS A 421 -27.16 -27.11 23.51
C CYS A 421 -28.05 -27.15 22.26
N GLY A 422 -27.49 -27.43 21.08
CA GLY A 422 -28.23 -27.46 19.81
C GLY A 422 -28.33 -26.11 19.10
N ASP A 423 -27.68 -25.06 19.64
CA ASP A 423 -27.74 -23.68 19.16
C ASP A 423 -26.56 -23.33 18.22
N ARG A 424 -26.01 -24.32 17.51
CA ARG A 424 -24.91 -24.11 16.55
C ARG A 424 -25.18 -23.02 15.50
N PRO A 425 -26.41 -22.85 14.94
CA PRO A 425 -26.68 -21.73 14.04
C PRO A 425 -26.42 -20.35 14.65
N ILE A 426 -26.65 -20.20 15.98
CA ILE A 426 -26.36 -18.97 16.72
C ILE A 426 -24.84 -18.83 16.91
N ALA A 427 -24.16 -19.91 17.31
CA ALA A 427 -22.70 -19.91 17.48
C ALA A 427 -21.97 -19.54 16.18
N ASP A 428 -22.47 -20.02 15.03
CA ASP A 428 -21.96 -19.73 13.68
C ASP A 428 -22.34 -18.32 13.15
N GLY A 429 -23.06 -17.51 13.94
CA GLY A 429 -23.39 -16.12 13.67
C GLY A 429 -22.28 -15.16 14.10
N SER A 430 -22.64 -14.16 14.91
CA SER A 430 -21.75 -13.09 15.38
C SER A 430 -20.59 -13.60 16.24
N LEU A 431 -20.79 -14.67 17.03
CA LEU A 431 -19.73 -15.26 17.84
C LEU A 431 -18.60 -15.86 16.98
N LEU A 432 -18.93 -16.55 15.89
CA LEU A 432 -17.94 -17.08 14.96
C LEU A 432 -17.19 -15.94 14.24
N ASP A 433 -17.88 -14.86 13.88
CA ASP A 433 -17.23 -13.68 13.29
C ASP A 433 -16.24 -13.06 14.29
N PHE A 434 -16.63 -12.97 15.57
CA PHE A 434 -15.77 -12.48 16.64
C PHE A 434 -14.54 -13.37 16.88
N LEU A 435 -14.70 -14.70 16.93
CA LEU A 435 -13.58 -15.65 17.05
C LEU A 435 -12.59 -15.52 15.88
N ARG A 436 -13.10 -15.34 14.66
CA ARG A 436 -12.27 -15.12 13.46
C ARG A 436 -11.53 -13.78 13.52
N GLN A 437 -12.16 -12.72 14.03
CA GLN A 437 -11.51 -11.43 14.24
C GLN A 437 -10.39 -11.52 15.29
N VAL A 438 -10.61 -12.22 16.41
CA VAL A 438 -9.55 -12.45 17.42
C VAL A 438 -8.38 -13.22 16.83
N SER A 439 -8.65 -14.28 16.06
CA SER A 439 -7.61 -15.10 15.41
C SER A 439 -6.86 -14.35 14.29
N THR A 440 -7.52 -13.39 13.63
CA THR A 440 -6.91 -12.60 12.54
C THR A 440 -6.09 -11.42 13.07
N PHE A 441 -6.63 -10.69 14.05
CA PHE A 441 -6.10 -9.39 14.48
C PHE A 441 -5.34 -9.46 15.82
N GLY A 442 -5.54 -10.53 16.60
CA GLY A 442 -4.93 -10.70 17.91
C GLY A 442 -5.21 -9.51 18.85
N LEU A 443 -4.30 -9.26 19.79
CA LEU A 443 -4.42 -8.13 20.72
C LEU A 443 -3.81 -6.83 20.20
N SER A 444 -3.33 -6.80 18.96
CA SER A 444 -2.53 -5.68 18.42
C SER A 444 -3.02 -5.16 17.06
N LEU A 445 -4.11 -5.67 16.50
CA LEU A 445 -4.61 -5.45 15.12
C LEU A 445 -3.65 -5.93 14.02
N VAL A 446 -2.40 -5.46 14.09
CA VAL A 446 -1.32 -5.74 13.16
C VAL A 446 -0.06 -6.12 13.93
N ARG A 447 0.78 -6.96 13.33
CA ARG A 447 2.15 -7.19 13.82
C ARG A 447 3.10 -6.16 13.21
N LEU A 448 3.95 -5.55 14.03
CA LEU A 448 4.91 -4.53 13.58
C LEU A 448 6.21 -5.18 13.12
N ASP A 449 6.59 -4.97 11.87
CA ASP A 449 7.95 -5.32 11.41
C ASP A 449 8.94 -4.23 11.83
N ILE A 450 10.12 -4.66 12.27
CA ILE A 450 11.26 -3.78 12.53
C ILE A 450 12.21 -3.88 11.35
N ARG A 451 12.60 -2.74 10.75
CA ARG A 451 13.52 -2.74 9.61
C ARG A 451 14.66 -1.76 9.78
N GLN A 452 15.90 -2.23 9.66
CA GLN A 452 17.13 -1.43 9.75
C GLN A 452 18.14 -1.89 8.68
N GLU A 453 19.05 -1.02 8.26
CA GLU A 453 20.09 -1.37 7.27
C GLU A 453 21.30 -2.10 7.90
N SER A 454 21.86 -3.07 7.16
CA SER A 454 22.98 -3.94 7.57
C SER A 454 24.22 -3.20 8.10
N ASP A 455 24.56 -2.07 7.48
CA ASP A 455 25.72 -1.26 7.88
C ASP A 455 25.61 -0.74 9.33
N ARG A 456 24.38 -0.45 9.80
CA ARG A 456 24.15 0.01 11.17
C ARG A 456 24.39 -1.11 12.19
N HIS A 457 24.13 -2.37 11.84
CA HIS A 457 24.50 -3.51 12.68
C HIS A 457 26.01 -3.72 12.68
N THR A 458 26.65 -3.56 11.51
CA THR A 458 28.11 -3.62 11.37
C THR A 458 28.79 -2.56 12.23
N ASP A 459 28.26 -1.33 12.32
CA ASP A 459 28.78 -0.28 13.21
C ASP A 459 28.75 -0.67 14.68
N VAL A 460 27.66 -1.31 15.13
CA VAL A 460 27.55 -1.80 16.52
C VAL A 460 28.58 -2.90 16.77
N MET A 461 28.71 -3.87 15.86
CA MET A 461 29.70 -4.95 15.99
C MET A 461 31.14 -4.42 15.96
N ASP A 462 31.42 -3.42 15.14
CA ASP A 462 32.73 -2.78 15.04
C ASP A 462 33.09 -2.02 16.32
N ALA A 463 32.14 -1.29 16.91
CA ALA A 463 32.33 -0.64 18.19
C ALA A 463 32.60 -1.64 19.33
N ILE A 464 31.86 -2.76 19.36
CA ILE A 464 32.07 -3.83 20.34
C ILE A 464 33.47 -4.45 20.19
N THR A 465 33.84 -4.86 18.97
CA THR A 465 35.14 -5.51 18.72
C THR A 465 36.33 -4.60 18.98
N LYS A 466 36.21 -3.29 18.68
CA LYS A 466 37.22 -2.29 19.02
C LYS A 466 37.33 -2.06 20.53
N HIS A 467 36.20 -1.96 21.23
CA HIS A 467 36.18 -1.80 22.70
C HIS A 467 36.80 -2.98 23.43
N LEU A 468 36.59 -4.20 22.92
CA LEU A 468 37.19 -5.42 23.46
C LEU A 468 38.65 -5.64 23.02
N GLU A 469 39.22 -4.73 22.22
CA GLU A 469 40.57 -4.81 21.67
C GLU A 469 40.86 -6.10 20.85
N ILE A 470 39.83 -6.69 20.24
CA ILE A 470 39.95 -7.92 19.42
C ILE A 470 40.02 -7.63 17.91
N GLY A 471 39.91 -6.36 17.51
CA GLY A 471 40.06 -5.88 16.14
C GLY A 471 38.91 -5.00 15.68
N SER A 472 38.80 -4.83 14.36
CA SER A 472 37.79 -4.03 13.67
C SER A 472 36.90 -4.96 12.85
N TYR A 473 35.69 -5.28 13.33
CA TYR A 473 34.73 -6.14 12.63
C TYR A 473 34.47 -5.67 11.20
N ARG A 474 34.45 -4.34 10.99
CA ARG A 474 34.24 -3.73 9.67
C ARG A 474 35.34 -4.10 8.67
N GLU A 475 36.59 -4.29 9.13
CA GLU A 475 37.74 -4.64 8.28
C GLU A 475 37.90 -6.14 8.05
N TRP A 476 37.18 -6.99 8.77
CA TRP A 476 37.26 -8.44 8.62
C TRP A 476 36.60 -8.91 7.32
N SER A 477 37.15 -9.99 6.75
CA SER A 477 36.50 -10.70 5.64
C SER A 477 35.19 -11.35 6.09
N GLU A 478 34.33 -11.69 5.14
CA GLU A 478 33.06 -12.35 5.42
C GLU A 478 33.24 -13.66 6.21
N GLU A 479 34.26 -14.44 5.88
CA GLU A 479 34.57 -15.71 6.56
C GLU A 479 34.97 -15.47 8.02
N LYS A 480 35.81 -14.45 8.27
CA LYS A 480 36.24 -14.09 9.62
C LYS A 480 35.09 -13.52 10.45
N ARG A 481 34.19 -12.75 9.84
CA ARG A 481 32.95 -12.29 10.49
C ARG A 481 32.07 -13.47 10.89
N GLN A 482 31.82 -14.42 9.98
CA GLN A 482 31.05 -15.63 10.27
C GLN A 482 31.70 -16.45 11.39
N GLU A 483 33.01 -16.69 11.33
CA GLU A 483 33.74 -17.46 12.36
C GLU A 483 33.57 -16.85 13.74
N TRP A 484 33.78 -15.53 13.86
CA TRP A 484 33.63 -14.82 15.11
C TRP A 484 32.18 -14.81 15.61
N LEU A 485 31.20 -14.48 14.76
CA LEU A 485 29.79 -14.49 15.13
C LEU A 485 29.34 -15.87 15.61
N LEU A 486 29.77 -16.95 14.96
CA LEU A 486 29.43 -18.30 15.37
C LEU A 486 30.11 -18.71 16.68
N SER A 487 31.33 -18.25 16.93
CA SER A 487 32.00 -18.42 18.23
C SER A 487 31.17 -17.78 19.34
N GLU A 488 30.76 -16.52 19.16
CA GLU A 488 29.97 -15.80 20.16
C GLU A 488 28.56 -16.38 20.32
N LEU A 489 27.88 -16.74 19.21
CA LEU A 489 26.53 -17.33 19.22
C LEU A 489 26.47 -18.69 19.93
N ARG A 490 27.54 -19.49 19.87
CA ARG A 490 27.68 -20.74 20.63
C ARG A 490 28.16 -20.51 22.06
N GLY A 491 28.89 -19.42 22.28
CA GLY A 491 29.32 -18.97 23.59
C GLY A 491 28.15 -18.60 24.51
N LYS A 492 28.39 -18.65 25.82
CA LYS A 492 27.44 -18.24 26.87
C LYS A 492 27.87 -16.97 27.62
N ARG A 493 29.03 -16.42 27.26
CA ARG A 493 29.58 -15.22 27.87
C ARG A 493 28.83 -14.01 27.29
N PRO A 494 28.36 -13.05 28.12
CA PRO A 494 27.86 -11.77 27.63
C PRO A 494 28.94 -11.01 26.87
N LEU A 495 28.58 -10.40 25.75
CA LEU A 495 29.50 -9.81 24.81
C LEU A 495 29.97 -8.40 25.21
N PHE A 496 29.07 -7.56 25.71
CA PHE A 496 29.38 -6.18 26.11
C PHE A 496 28.70 -5.76 27.42
N GLY A 497 29.30 -4.81 28.11
CA GLY A 497 28.79 -4.21 29.35
C GLY A 497 28.22 -2.80 29.15
N HIS A 498 27.86 -2.14 30.26
CA HIS A 498 27.36 -0.76 30.25
C HIS A 498 28.41 0.28 29.81
N ASP A 499 29.68 -0.10 29.78
CA ASP A 499 30.85 0.74 29.48
C ASP A 499 31.16 0.86 27.98
N LEU A 500 30.44 0.15 27.10
CA LEU A 500 30.61 0.27 25.65
C LEU A 500 30.40 1.74 25.19
N PRO A 501 31.38 2.37 24.51
CA PRO A 501 31.19 3.68 23.91
C PRO A 501 30.16 3.63 22.77
N LYS A 502 29.14 4.47 22.84
CA LYS A 502 28.03 4.49 21.87
C LYS A 502 27.92 5.86 21.20
N THR A 503 27.83 5.87 19.88
CA THR A 503 27.32 7.03 19.14
C THR A 503 25.81 7.10 19.26
N GLU A 504 25.18 8.21 18.81
CA GLU A 504 23.72 8.32 18.75
C GLU A 504 23.11 7.19 17.90
N GLU A 505 23.75 6.88 16.77
CA GLU A 505 23.32 5.81 15.87
C GLU A 505 23.46 4.40 16.48
N ILE A 506 24.54 4.13 17.21
CA ILE A 506 24.70 2.85 17.93
C ILE A 506 23.65 2.72 19.05
N THR A 507 23.40 3.83 19.76
CA THR A 507 22.39 3.88 20.83
C THR A 507 21.01 3.56 20.28
N ASP A 508 20.59 4.18 19.17
CA ASP A 508 19.31 3.88 18.51
C ASP A 508 19.16 2.38 18.18
N VAL A 509 20.18 1.73 17.62
CA VAL A 509 20.12 0.29 17.32
C VAL A 509 19.94 -0.56 18.59
N LEU A 510 20.74 -0.31 19.63
CA LEU A 510 20.67 -1.08 20.87
C LEU A 510 19.35 -0.85 21.63
N GLU A 511 18.90 0.40 21.74
CA GLU A 511 17.63 0.76 22.37
C GLU A 511 16.42 0.22 21.60
N THR A 512 16.52 0.04 20.28
CA THR A 512 15.50 -0.68 19.50
C THR A 512 15.33 -2.11 19.98
N PHE A 513 16.43 -2.84 20.15
CA PHE A 513 16.39 -4.20 20.68
C PHE A 513 15.91 -4.22 22.14
N HIS A 514 16.23 -3.20 22.93
CA HIS A 514 15.71 -3.07 24.28
C HIS A 514 14.18 -2.92 24.28
N VAL A 515 13.60 -2.06 23.45
CA VAL A 515 12.14 -1.93 23.29
C VAL A 515 11.50 -3.25 22.86
N ILE A 516 12.15 -3.97 21.93
CA ILE A 516 11.71 -5.30 21.51
C ILE A 516 11.70 -6.29 22.70
N SER A 517 12.72 -6.25 23.56
CA SER A 517 12.85 -7.16 24.71
C SER A 517 11.79 -6.95 25.81
N GLU A 518 11.24 -5.74 25.90
CA GLU A 518 10.28 -5.35 26.94
C GLU A 518 8.82 -5.54 26.54
N LEU A 519 8.52 -5.46 25.25
CA LEU A 519 7.15 -5.54 24.75
C LEU A 519 6.72 -6.99 24.46
N PRO A 520 5.41 -7.30 24.57
CA PRO A 520 4.90 -8.61 24.21
C PRO A 520 5.28 -9.00 22.78
N LYS A 521 5.76 -10.24 22.60
CA LYS A 521 6.14 -10.80 21.28
C LYS A 521 5.07 -10.63 20.21
N ASP A 522 3.79 -10.72 20.60
CA ASP A 522 2.68 -10.61 19.65
C ASP A 522 2.51 -9.22 19.04
N ASN A 523 3.22 -8.21 19.54
CA ASN A 523 3.29 -6.91 18.90
C ASN A 523 4.15 -6.93 17.62
N PHE A 524 5.04 -7.91 17.46
CA PHE A 524 6.06 -7.89 16.43
C PHE A 524 5.90 -8.97 15.37
N GLY A 525 6.35 -8.64 14.17
CA GLY A 525 6.48 -9.51 13.02
C GLY A 525 7.95 -9.92 12.82
N ALA A 526 8.55 -9.47 11.72
CA ALA A 526 9.92 -9.75 11.33
C ALA A 526 10.90 -8.66 11.78
N TYR A 527 12.18 -9.02 11.94
CA TYR A 527 13.29 -8.09 11.88
C TYR A 527 13.93 -8.15 10.48
N ILE A 528 13.72 -7.11 9.68
CA ILE A 528 14.14 -7.04 8.28
C ILE A 528 15.47 -6.27 8.19
N ILE A 529 16.41 -6.83 7.43
CA ILE A 529 17.73 -6.23 7.19
C ILE A 529 17.77 -5.66 5.78
N SER A 530 17.63 -4.34 5.64
CA SER A 530 17.82 -3.65 4.35
C SER A 530 19.29 -3.73 3.90
N MET A 531 19.54 -3.74 2.59
CA MET A 531 20.88 -3.92 2.01
C MET A 531 21.60 -5.17 2.55
N ALA A 532 20.89 -6.29 2.73
CA ALA A 532 21.52 -7.55 3.10
C ALA A 532 22.35 -8.09 1.92
N THR A 533 23.59 -8.50 2.20
CA THR A 533 24.55 -8.96 1.18
C THR A 533 25.10 -10.35 1.50
N ALA A 534 25.25 -10.69 2.78
CA ALA A 534 25.97 -11.87 3.20
C ALA A 534 25.37 -12.55 4.44
N PRO A 535 25.72 -13.82 4.74
CA PRO A 535 25.29 -14.51 5.95
C PRO A 535 25.62 -13.77 7.25
N SER A 536 26.76 -13.07 7.31
CA SER A 536 27.15 -12.32 8.52
C SER A 536 26.15 -11.22 8.89
N ASP A 537 25.45 -10.61 7.92
CA ASP A 537 24.41 -9.60 8.18
C ASP A 537 23.27 -10.19 9.04
N VAL A 538 22.83 -11.40 8.69
CA VAL A 538 21.76 -12.12 9.42
C VAL A 538 22.25 -12.57 10.79
N LEU A 539 23.44 -13.18 10.85
CA LEU A 539 24.01 -13.67 12.11
C LEU A 539 24.32 -12.54 13.10
N ALA A 540 24.69 -11.35 12.61
CA ALA A 540 24.92 -10.18 13.45
C ALA A 540 23.65 -9.75 14.18
N VAL A 541 22.50 -9.72 13.49
CA VAL A 541 21.21 -9.40 14.13
C VAL A 541 20.78 -10.47 15.11
N GLU A 542 20.95 -11.76 14.80
CA GLU A 542 20.69 -12.84 15.77
C GLU A 542 21.51 -12.68 17.05
N LEU A 543 22.80 -12.30 16.92
CA LEU A 543 23.66 -12.02 18.07
C LEU A 543 23.17 -10.80 18.86
N LEU A 544 22.86 -9.69 18.19
CA LEU A 544 22.36 -8.48 18.87
C LEU A 544 21.04 -8.70 19.60
N GLN A 545 20.10 -9.47 19.02
CA GLN A 545 18.86 -9.81 19.71
C GLN A 545 19.13 -10.58 21.01
N ARG A 546 20.08 -11.53 20.99
CA ARG A 546 20.47 -12.30 22.18
C ARG A 546 21.14 -11.42 23.24
N GLU A 547 22.12 -10.60 22.83
CA GLU A 547 22.88 -9.75 23.74
C GLU A 547 22.04 -8.61 24.34
N CYS A 548 21.02 -8.14 23.61
CA CYS A 548 20.03 -7.20 24.14
C CYS A 548 18.85 -7.89 24.85
N HIS A 549 19.00 -9.16 25.24
CA HIS A 549 18.08 -9.92 26.08
C HIS A 549 16.66 -10.09 25.51
N VAL A 550 16.50 -10.11 24.18
CA VAL A 550 15.23 -10.46 23.54
C VAL A 550 14.97 -11.96 23.79
N LYS A 551 14.13 -12.26 24.79
CA LYS A 551 13.85 -13.64 25.25
C LYS A 551 13.29 -14.53 24.15
N GLU A 552 12.40 -13.97 23.33
CA GLU A 552 11.81 -14.62 22.17
C GLU A 552 12.18 -13.82 20.92
N PRO A 553 13.32 -14.14 20.28
CA PRO A 553 13.84 -13.28 19.22
C PRO A 553 12.94 -13.33 17.99
N LEU A 554 12.85 -12.20 17.30
CA LEU A 554 12.12 -12.06 16.05
C LEU A 554 12.82 -12.89 14.98
N ARG A 555 12.03 -13.35 13.99
CA ARG A 555 12.60 -13.96 12.79
C ARG A 555 13.38 -12.90 12.01
N VAL A 556 14.61 -13.23 11.62
CA VAL A 556 15.48 -12.31 10.86
C VAL A 556 15.30 -12.56 9.37
N VAL A 557 15.05 -11.47 8.62
CA VAL A 557 14.66 -11.51 7.21
C VAL A 557 15.65 -10.66 6.39
N PRO A 558 16.53 -11.27 5.59
CA PRO A 558 17.38 -10.51 4.67
C PRO A 558 16.55 -9.92 3.54
N LEU A 559 16.75 -8.63 3.26
CA LEU A 559 16.22 -7.95 2.08
C LEU A 559 17.35 -7.73 1.06
N PHE A 560 17.30 -8.49 -0.04
CA PHE A 560 18.24 -8.38 -1.15
C PHE A 560 17.73 -7.32 -2.16
N GLU A 561 18.51 -6.25 -2.37
CA GLU A 561 18.05 -5.05 -3.10
C GLU A 561 18.83 -4.74 -4.38
N LYS A 562 20.12 -5.06 -4.49
CA LYS A 562 20.88 -4.84 -5.73
C LYS A 562 20.92 -6.11 -6.57
N LEU A 563 21.27 -5.94 -7.85
CA LEU A 563 21.35 -7.06 -8.78
C LEU A 563 22.36 -8.12 -8.30
N ALA A 564 23.55 -7.70 -7.85
CA ALA A 564 24.57 -8.60 -7.33
C ALA A 564 24.12 -9.33 -6.06
N ASP A 565 23.36 -8.66 -5.20
CA ASP A 565 22.85 -9.24 -3.95
C ASP A 565 21.80 -10.33 -4.25
N LEU A 566 20.93 -10.10 -5.25
CA LEU A 566 19.96 -11.10 -5.73
C LEU A 566 20.65 -12.33 -6.35
N GLU A 567 21.74 -12.12 -7.10
CA GLU A 567 22.53 -13.20 -7.68
C GLU A 567 23.25 -14.03 -6.61
N ALA A 568 23.72 -13.38 -5.53
CA ALA A 568 24.39 -14.04 -4.41
C ALA A 568 23.42 -14.67 -3.38
N ALA A 569 22.15 -14.23 -3.36
CA ALA A 569 21.16 -14.62 -2.35
C ALA A 569 21.04 -16.15 -2.13
N PRO A 570 20.97 -17.00 -3.18
CA PRO A 570 20.88 -18.46 -2.99
C PRO A 570 22.10 -19.03 -2.26
N ALA A 571 23.30 -18.56 -2.58
CA ALA A 571 24.53 -19.00 -1.93
C ALA A 571 24.59 -18.56 -0.46
N SER A 572 24.19 -17.31 -0.17
CA SER A 572 24.11 -16.79 1.19
C SER A 572 23.11 -17.57 2.05
N VAL A 573 21.93 -17.87 1.52
CA VAL A 573 20.91 -18.66 2.23
C VAL A 573 21.33 -20.12 2.41
N ALA A 574 21.93 -20.75 1.40
CA ALA A 574 22.48 -22.11 1.52
C ALA A 574 23.55 -22.17 2.62
N ARG A 575 24.44 -21.16 2.68
CA ARG A 575 25.44 -21.07 3.73
C ARG A 575 24.79 -20.94 5.12
N LEU A 576 23.78 -20.10 5.28
CA LEU A 576 23.02 -19.99 6.55
C LEU A 576 22.40 -21.33 6.95
N PHE A 577 21.77 -22.05 6.03
CA PHE A 577 21.15 -23.36 6.33
C PHE A 577 22.15 -24.47 6.63
N SER A 578 23.39 -24.35 6.15
CA SER A 578 24.48 -25.28 6.49
C SER A 578 25.04 -25.09 7.91
N ILE A 579 24.64 -24.03 8.62
CA ILE A 579 25.09 -23.75 9.98
C ILE A 579 24.08 -24.36 10.97
N ASP A 580 24.50 -25.38 11.73
CA ASP A 580 23.65 -26.08 12.69
C ASP A 580 22.93 -25.15 13.67
N TRP A 581 23.66 -24.19 14.26
CA TRP A 581 23.10 -23.22 15.21
C TRP A 581 21.95 -22.42 14.58
N TYR A 582 22.11 -21.98 13.34
CA TYR A 582 21.08 -21.19 12.65
C TYR A 582 19.88 -22.06 12.27
N ARG A 583 20.12 -23.30 11.80
CA ARG A 583 19.06 -24.25 11.47
C ARG A 583 18.16 -24.58 12.67
N ASP A 584 18.78 -24.80 13.83
CA ASP A 584 18.06 -25.03 15.09
C ASP A 584 17.27 -23.78 15.50
N ARG A 585 17.86 -22.58 15.34
CA ARG A 585 17.24 -21.30 15.67
C ARG A 585 15.98 -21.02 14.85
N ILE A 586 16.01 -21.26 13.54
CA ILE A 586 14.89 -20.95 12.63
C ILE A 586 13.78 -22.00 12.64
N ASN A 587 14.02 -23.16 13.25
CA ASN A 587 13.05 -24.26 13.40
C ASN A 587 12.30 -24.59 12.09
N GLY A 588 13.07 -24.75 11.01
CA GLY A 588 12.55 -25.15 9.70
C GLY A 588 11.74 -24.08 8.95
N LYS A 589 11.79 -22.80 9.34
CA LYS A 589 11.10 -21.70 8.63
C LYS A 589 12.03 -20.53 8.35
N GLN A 590 12.13 -20.09 7.10
CA GLN A 590 12.87 -18.89 6.70
C GLN A 590 11.95 -17.95 5.92
N GLU A 591 12.06 -16.65 6.17
CA GLU A 591 11.46 -15.63 5.32
C GLU A 591 12.58 -14.83 4.63
N VAL A 592 12.43 -14.56 3.34
CA VAL A 592 13.35 -13.72 2.56
C VAL A 592 12.56 -12.61 1.90
N MET A 593 13.03 -11.37 2.00
CA MET A 593 12.38 -10.23 1.37
C MET A 593 13.06 -9.87 0.06
N ILE A 594 12.27 -9.51 -0.95
CA ILE A 594 12.75 -9.08 -2.26
C ILE A 594 12.25 -7.69 -2.62
N GLY A 595 13.17 -6.81 -3.03
CA GLY A 595 12.89 -5.39 -3.33
C GLY A 595 12.84 -5.10 -4.83
N TYR A 596 11.65 -4.87 -5.39
CA TYR A 596 11.48 -4.60 -6.83
C TYR A 596 11.98 -3.21 -7.24
N SER A 597 11.50 -2.15 -6.58
CA SER A 597 11.85 -0.76 -6.93
C SER A 597 13.33 -0.46 -6.70
N ASP A 598 13.91 -1.00 -5.62
CA ASP A 598 15.32 -0.79 -5.29
C ASP A 598 16.24 -1.53 -6.30
N SER A 599 15.90 -2.76 -6.69
CA SER A 599 16.60 -3.48 -7.78
C SER A 599 16.43 -2.79 -9.14
N GLY A 600 15.23 -2.28 -9.42
CA GLY A 600 14.94 -1.52 -10.65
C GLY A 600 15.74 -0.21 -10.74
N LYS A 601 16.03 0.43 -9.61
CA LYS A 601 16.90 1.62 -9.55
C LYS A 601 18.37 1.29 -9.80
N ASP A 602 18.82 0.07 -9.48
CA ASP A 602 20.22 -0.35 -9.68
C ASP A 602 20.52 -0.74 -11.13
N ALA A 603 19.62 -1.49 -11.78
CA ALA A 603 19.91 -2.15 -13.06
C ALA A 603 18.83 -1.98 -14.15
N GLY A 604 17.78 -1.20 -13.88
CA GLY A 604 16.61 -1.12 -14.76
C GLY A 604 15.61 -2.24 -14.51
N ARG A 605 14.34 -1.96 -14.80
CA ARG A 605 13.20 -2.78 -14.37
C ARG A 605 13.16 -4.18 -15.00
N LEU A 606 13.51 -4.32 -16.28
CA LEU A 606 13.53 -5.61 -16.98
C LEU A 606 14.52 -6.59 -16.32
N SER A 607 15.76 -6.14 -16.14
CA SER A 607 16.83 -6.92 -15.53
C SER A 607 16.53 -7.30 -14.09
N ALA A 608 16.00 -6.35 -13.31
CA ALA A 608 15.55 -6.58 -11.95
C ALA A 608 14.45 -7.65 -11.87
N ALA A 609 13.41 -7.55 -12.71
CA ALA A 609 12.33 -8.53 -12.74
C ALA A 609 12.85 -9.95 -13.07
N TRP A 610 13.77 -10.06 -14.03
CA TRP A 610 14.35 -11.35 -14.42
C TRP A 610 15.26 -11.94 -13.33
N ALA A 611 16.10 -11.12 -12.71
CA ALA A 611 16.95 -11.56 -11.60
C ALA A 611 16.12 -12.01 -10.40
N LEU A 612 15.03 -11.29 -10.08
CA LEU A 612 14.08 -11.68 -9.03
C LEU A 612 13.39 -13.02 -9.33
N TYR A 613 13.03 -13.29 -10.59
CA TYR A 613 12.45 -14.58 -10.97
C TYR A 613 13.45 -15.72 -10.72
N LYS A 614 14.69 -15.57 -11.23
CA LYS A 614 15.75 -16.58 -11.05
C LYS A 614 16.15 -16.79 -9.60
N ALA A 615 16.32 -15.71 -8.83
CA ALA A 615 16.69 -15.79 -7.42
C ALA A 615 15.64 -16.56 -6.61
N GLN A 616 14.35 -16.33 -6.86
CA GLN A 616 13.27 -17.08 -6.22
C GLN A 616 13.28 -18.57 -6.58
N GLU A 617 13.52 -18.92 -7.85
CA GLU A 617 13.64 -20.34 -8.26
C GLU A 617 14.78 -21.05 -7.53
N GLU A 618 15.96 -20.42 -7.44
CA GLU A 618 17.12 -21.03 -6.78
C GLU A 618 16.95 -21.09 -5.25
N LEU A 619 16.38 -20.06 -4.63
CA LEU A 619 16.09 -20.06 -3.19
C LEU A 619 15.10 -21.17 -2.80
N VAL A 620 14.09 -21.45 -3.63
CA VAL A 620 13.16 -22.57 -3.41
C VAL A 620 13.90 -23.91 -3.48
N LYS A 621 14.83 -24.09 -4.43
CA LYS A 621 15.63 -25.33 -4.53
C LYS A 621 16.49 -25.52 -3.28
N VAL A 622 17.18 -24.47 -2.84
CA VAL A 622 17.98 -24.48 -1.61
C VAL A 622 17.11 -24.81 -0.39
N ALA A 623 15.96 -24.15 -0.25
CA ALA A 623 15.07 -24.41 0.88
C ALA A 623 14.57 -25.86 0.92
N LYS A 624 14.23 -26.44 -0.25
CA LYS A 624 13.84 -27.85 -0.36
C LYS A 624 14.97 -28.81 0.00
N GLU A 625 16.20 -28.55 -0.44
CA GLU A 625 17.39 -29.35 -0.11
C GLU A 625 17.60 -29.46 1.41
N PHE A 626 17.38 -28.37 2.13
CA PHE A 626 17.58 -28.30 3.59
C PHE A 626 16.29 -28.58 4.40
N GLY A 627 15.15 -28.86 3.75
CA GLY A 627 13.88 -29.12 4.44
C GLY A 627 13.29 -27.89 5.16
N VAL A 628 13.56 -26.69 4.66
CA VAL A 628 13.09 -25.42 5.24
C VAL A 628 11.85 -24.92 4.49
N LYS A 629 10.80 -24.53 5.21
CA LYS A 629 9.66 -23.79 4.63
C LYS A 629 10.09 -22.35 4.38
N LEU A 630 10.20 -21.99 3.11
CA LEU A 630 10.52 -20.63 2.68
C LEU A 630 9.24 -19.82 2.46
N THR A 631 9.22 -18.59 2.98
CA THR A 631 8.21 -17.58 2.68
C THR A 631 8.88 -16.41 1.95
N MET A 632 8.38 -16.07 0.76
CA MET A 632 8.80 -14.86 0.06
C MET A 632 8.00 -13.66 0.58
N PHE A 633 8.70 -12.62 1.02
CA PHE A 633 8.10 -11.33 1.32
C PHE A 633 8.32 -10.36 0.15
N HIS A 634 7.24 -10.08 -0.58
CA HIS A 634 7.24 -9.18 -1.72
C HIS A 634 7.19 -7.71 -1.27
N GLY A 635 8.29 -6.98 -1.52
CA GLY A 635 8.39 -5.54 -1.28
C GLY A 635 7.57 -4.68 -2.25
N ARG A 636 7.62 -3.36 -2.05
CA ARG A 636 6.95 -2.36 -2.91
C ARG A 636 7.39 -2.43 -4.38
N GLY A 637 6.53 -1.95 -5.27
CA GLY A 637 6.83 -1.77 -6.69
C GLY A 637 6.72 -3.04 -7.54
N GLY A 638 6.58 -4.23 -6.97
CA GLY A 638 6.30 -5.46 -7.71
C GLY A 638 4.93 -5.49 -8.34
N THR A 639 4.71 -6.36 -9.34
CA THR A 639 3.38 -6.60 -9.92
C THR A 639 2.36 -7.07 -8.87
N VAL A 640 2.83 -7.77 -7.84
CA VAL A 640 2.02 -8.33 -6.73
C VAL A 640 1.52 -7.27 -5.74
N GLY A 641 2.28 -6.20 -5.48
CA GLY A 641 1.98 -5.22 -4.41
C GLY A 641 1.07 -4.06 -4.80
N ARG A 642 0.52 -4.09 -6.02
CA ARG A 642 0.09 -2.86 -6.70
C ARG A 642 -1.39 -2.59 -6.81
N GLY A 643 -2.28 -3.52 -6.42
CA GLY A 643 -3.73 -3.40 -6.18
C GLY A 643 -4.64 -2.70 -7.21
N GLY A 644 -4.14 -1.81 -8.06
CA GLY A 644 -4.78 -1.23 -9.25
C GLY A 644 -4.37 -1.88 -10.57
N GLY A 645 -3.40 -2.80 -10.54
CA GLY A 645 -3.15 -3.78 -11.61
C GLY A 645 -3.45 -5.21 -11.14
N PRO A 646 -3.38 -6.22 -12.01
CA PRO A 646 -4.02 -7.51 -11.79
C PRO A 646 -3.22 -8.40 -10.84
N THR A 647 -3.39 -8.13 -9.56
CA THR A 647 -2.66 -8.81 -8.49
C THR A 647 -2.92 -10.31 -8.50
N HIS A 648 -4.09 -10.74 -8.97
CA HIS A 648 -4.46 -12.16 -9.11
C HIS A 648 -3.48 -12.88 -10.06
N LEU A 649 -3.39 -12.44 -11.33
CA LEU A 649 -2.44 -13.04 -12.27
C LEU A 649 -0.97 -12.84 -11.84
N ALA A 650 -0.64 -11.71 -11.20
CA ALA A 650 0.72 -11.48 -10.69
C ALA A 650 1.15 -12.54 -9.65
N ILE A 651 0.25 -12.97 -8.77
CA ILE A 651 0.49 -14.06 -7.82
C ILE A 651 0.61 -15.40 -8.57
N LEU A 652 -0.31 -15.69 -9.49
CA LEU A 652 -0.25 -16.91 -10.31
C LEU A 652 1.00 -17.00 -11.20
N SER A 653 1.62 -15.86 -11.52
CA SER A 653 2.83 -15.78 -12.34
C SER A 653 4.14 -16.03 -11.59
N GLN A 654 4.11 -16.10 -10.25
CA GLN A 654 5.30 -16.37 -9.46
C GLN A 654 5.91 -17.71 -9.85
N PRO A 655 7.25 -17.89 -9.75
CA PRO A 655 7.85 -19.18 -10.07
C PRO A 655 7.18 -20.33 -9.32
N PRO A 656 7.15 -21.55 -9.88
CA PRO A 656 6.60 -22.71 -9.18
C PRO A 656 7.17 -22.84 -7.77
N ASP A 657 6.33 -23.27 -6.83
CA ASP A 657 6.76 -23.63 -5.46
C ASP A 657 7.31 -22.47 -4.59
N THR A 658 7.16 -21.22 -5.00
CA THR A 658 7.62 -20.06 -4.19
C THR A 658 6.62 -19.61 -3.12
N ILE A 659 5.35 -19.95 -3.27
CA ILE A 659 4.28 -19.53 -2.34
C ILE A 659 3.99 -20.62 -1.30
N HIS A 660 3.74 -21.87 -1.73
CA HIS A 660 3.45 -23.01 -0.85
C HIS A 660 2.55 -22.69 0.36
N GLY A 661 1.43 -21.99 0.10
CA GLY A 661 0.46 -21.60 1.12
C GLY A 661 0.91 -20.46 2.05
N SER A 662 2.01 -19.76 1.79
CA SER A 662 2.44 -18.61 2.58
C SER A 662 2.81 -17.45 1.66
N LEU A 663 1.89 -16.49 1.52
CA LEU A 663 2.10 -15.28 0.75
C LEU A 663 2.24 -14.08 1.71
N ARG A 664 3.33 -13.32 1.59
CA ARG A 664 3.52 -12.07 2.34
C ARG A 664 3.78 -10.92 1.38
N VAL A 665 2.95 -9.89 1.41
CA VAL A 665 2.95 -8.83 0.38
C VAL A 665 2.80 -7.46 1.01
N THR A 666 3.61 -6.50 0.54
CA THR A 666 3.48 -5.09 0.89
C THR A 666 2.26 -4.47 0.21
N VAL A 667 1.34 -3.92 0.99
CA VAL A 667 0.29 -3.02 0.51
C VAL A 667 0.85 -1.60 0.55
N GLN A 668 1.07 -1.04 -0.63
CA GLN A 668 1.58 0.32 -0.78
C GLN A 668 0.54 1.34 -0.31
N GLY A 669 0.98 2.38 0.40
CA GLY A 669 0.09 3.39 0.96
C GLY A 669 -0.73 4.16 -0.10
N GLU A 670 -0.23 4.31 -1.32
CA GLU A 670 -0.95 4.91 -2.45
C GLU A 670 -2.04 4.01 -3.07
N VAL A 671 -2.12 2.74 -2.64
CA VAL A 671 -3.09 1.74 -3.14
C VAL A 671 -4.06 1.28 -2.04
N ILE A 672 -3.81 1.68 -0.78
CA ILE A 672 -4.61 1.23 0.36
C ILE A 672 -6.08 1.65 0.25
N GLU A 673 -6.37 2.86 -0.26
CA GLU A 673 -7.73 3.34 -0.52
C GLU A 673 -8.43 2.48 -1.58
N GLN A 674 -7.77 2.24 -2.73
CA GLN A 674 -8.36 1.41 -3.78
C GLN A 674 -8.61 -0.04 -3.30
N SER A 675 -7.76 -0.54 -2.39
CA SER A 675 -7.83 -1.92 -1.90
C SER A 675 -8.84 -2.11 -0.78
N PHE A 676 -8.99 -1.11 0.10
CA PHE A 676 -9.71 -1.22 1.37
C PHE A 676 -10.60 -0.02 1.70
N GLY A 677 -10.68 1.03 0.88
CA GLY A 677 -11.51 2.21 1.13
C GLY A 677 -13.01 1.95 1.03
N GLU A 678 -13.41 0.98 0.21
CA GLU A 678 -14.81 0.60 -0.02
C GLU A 678 -15.04 -0.89 0.37
N GLU A 679 -16.22 -1.21 0.90
CA GLU A 679 -16.52 -2.53 1.48
C GLU A 679 -16.46 -3.69 0.47
N HIS A 680 -17.00 -3.52 -0.73
CA HIS A 680 -16.97 -4.53 -1.79
C HIS A 680 -15.56 -4.70 -2.37
N LEU A 681 -14.82 -3.60 -2.52
CA LEU A 681 -13.42 -3.64 -2.95
C LEU A 681 -12.55 -4.35 -1.91
N CYS A 682 -12.71 -4.04 -0.62
CA CYS A 682 -12.07 -4.75 0.49
C CYS A 682 -12.34 -6.26 0.38
N PHE A 683 -13.60 -6.65 0.22
CA PHE A 683 -13.99 -8.06 0.06
C PHE A 683 -13.29 -8.72 -1.15
N ARG A 684 -13.28 -8.06 -2.31
CA ARG A 684 -12.64 -8.58 -3.52
C ARG A 684 -11.11 -8.68 -3.37
N THR A 685 -10.50 -7.76 -2.63
CA THR A 685 -9.08 -7.81 -2.28
C THR A 685 -8.75 -9.06 -1.47
N LEU A 686 -9.45 -9.30 -0.37
CA LEU A 686 -9.24 -10.51 0.43
C LEU A 686 -9.48 -11.79 -0.40
N GLN A 687 -10.49 -11.77 -1.27
CA GLN A 687 -10.83 -12.89 -2.14
C GLN A 687 -9.72 -13.22 -3.15
N ARG A 688 -9.23 -12.24 -3.90
CA ARG A 688 -8.23 -12.50 -4.95
C ARG A 688 -6.91 -12.99 -4.37
N PHE A 689 -6.46 -12.42 -3.26
CA PHE A 689 -5.23 -12.87 -2.60
C PHE A 689 -5.37 -14.31 -2.12
N THR A 690 -6.51 -14.66 -1.52
CA THR A 690 -6.76 -16.01 -1.03
C THR A 690 -6.85 -17.02 -2.17
N ALA A 691 -7.61 -16.70 -3.22
CA ALA A 691 -7.81 -17.57 -4.37
C ALA A 691 -6.51 -17.81 -5.15
N ALA A 692 -5.77 -16.75 -5.47
CA ALA A 692 -4.53 -16.84 -6.24
C ALA A 692 -3.44 -17.63 -5.48
N THR A 693 -3.32 -17.41 -4.16
CA THR A 693 -2.37 -18.13 -3.30
C THR A 693 -2.68 -19.64 -3.27
N LEU A 694 -3.96 -19.99 -3.16
CA LEU A 694 -4.41 -21.38 -3.15
C LEU A 694 -4.16 -22.05 -4.50
N GLU A 695 -4.56 -21.39 -5.58
CA GLU A 695 -4.42 -21.92 -6.92
C GLU A 695 -2.94 -22.11 -7.29
N HIS A 696 -2.08 -21.11 -7.06
CA HIS A 696 -0.65 -21.24 -7.36
C HIS A 696 -0.01 -22.45 -6.67
N GLY A 697 -0.33 -22.67 -5.39
CA GLY A 697 0.20 -23.80 -4.63
C GLY A 697 -0.28 -25.19 -5.12
N MET A 698 -1.35 -25.24 -5.91
CA MET A 698 -1.92 -26.48 -6.46
C MET A 698 -1.76 -26.63 -7.97
N HIS A 699 -1.52 -25.51 -8.66
CA HIS A 699 -1.47 -25.35 -10.10
C HIS A 699 -0.42 -24.28 -10.44
N PRO A 700 0.88 -24.64 -10.32
CA PRO A 700 1.95 -23.71 -10.63
C PRO A 700 1.94 -23.34 -12.12
N PRO A 701 2.46 -22.15 -12.48
CA PRO A 701 2.52 -21.74 -13.88
C PRO A 701 3.50 -22.60 -14.69
N VAL A 702 3.39 -22.51 -16.01
CA VAL A 702 4.32 -23.17 -16.94
C VAL A 702 5.76 -22.70 -16.70
N SER A 703 6.70 -23.64 -16.67
CA SER A 703 8.13 -23.31 -16.62
C SER A 703 8.57 -22.68 -17.95
N PRO A 704 9.45 -21.66 -17.93
CA PRO A 704 9.91 -21.03 -19.16
C PRO A 704 10.76 -21.99 -19.99
N LYS A 705 10.54 -21.96 -21.31
CA LYS A 705 11.33 -22.74 -22.29
C LYS A 705 12.81 -22.30 -22.25
N PRO A 706 13.78 -23.18 -22.53
CA PRO A 706 15.20 -22.82 -22.54
C PRO A 706 15.55 -21.62 -23.44
N ALA A 707 14.92 -21.55 -24.63
CA ALA A 707 15.08 -20.42 -25.55
C ALA A 707 14.59 -19.09 -24.94
N TRP A 708 13.50 -19.11 -24.16
CA TRP A 708 12.99 -17.92 -23.47
C TRP A 708 13.95 -17.45 -22.38
N ARG A 709 14.54 -18.39 -21.62
CA ARG A 709 15.56 -18.04 -20.61
C ARG A 709 16.79 -17.41 -21.24
N ALA A 710 17.32 -18.00 -22.31
CA ALA A 710 18.49 -17.48 -23.02
C ALA A 710 18.22 -16.07 -23.57
N LEU A 711 17.03 -15.84 -24.14
CA LEU A 711 16.62 -14.52 -24.63
C LEU A 711 16.53 -13.51 -23.48
N MET A 712 15.93 -13.87 -22.35
CA MET A 712 15.84 -13.01 -21.16
C MET A 712 17.21 -12.69 -20.55
N ASP A 713 18.13 -13.66 -20.49
CA ASP A 713 19.51 -13.44 -20.02
C ASP A 713 20.24 -12.41 -20.90
N GLU A 714 20.10 -12.52 -22.23
CA GLU A 714 20.68 -11.57 -23.18
C GLU A 714 20.05 -10.17 -23.04
N MET A 715 18.71 -10.10 -23.01
CA MET A 715 17.97 -8.84 -22.87
C MET A 715 18.31 -8.12 -21.56
N ALA A 716 18.47 -8.84 -20.45
CA ALA A 716 18.83 -8.26 -19.15
C ALA A 716 20.21 -7.57 -19.18
N VAL A 717 21.19 -8.12 -19.90
CA VAL A 717 22.50 -7.50 -20.05
C VAL A 717 22.38 -6.18 -20.82
N ILE A 718 21.69 -6.19 -21.96
CA ILE A 718 21.52 -5.00 -22.81
C ILE A 718 20.71 -3.91 -22.09
N ALA A 719 19.60 -4.27 -21.45
CA ALA A 719 18.78 -3.33 -20.69
C ALA A 719 19.57 -2.67 -19.55
N THR A 720 20.37 -3.45 -18.81
CA THR A 720 21.22 -2.93 -17.73
C THR A 720 22.27 -1.96 -18.27
N GLN A 721 22.89 -2.29 -19.40
CA GLN A 721 23.90 -1.44 -20.03
C GLN A 721 23.31 -0.10 -20.46
N GLU A 722 22.16 -0.09 -21.14
CA GLU A 722 21.47 1.14 -21.53
C GLU A 722 21.06 1.95 -20.29
N TYR A 723 20.39 1.31 -19.33
CA TYR A 723 19.93 1.96 -18.10
C TYR A 723 21.08 2.64 -17.37
N ARG A 724 22.17 1.90 -17.08
CA ARG A 724 23.32 2.45 -16.36
C ARG A 724 24.10 3.47 -17.18
N SER A 725 24.08 3.38 -18.51
CA SER A 725 24.71 4.38 -19.39
C SER A 725 24.07 5.75 -19.21
N VAL A 726 22.74 5.81 -19.07
CA VAL A 726 22.00 7.06 -18.88
C VAL A 726 22.03 7.51 -17.43
N VAL A 727 21.73 6.62 -16.48
CA VAL A 727 21.47 7.02 -15.08
C VAL A 727 22.75 7.25 -14.27
N PHE A 728 23.81 6.46 -14.53
CA PHE A 728 25.03 6.49 -13.71
C PHE A 728 26.28 6.95 -14.48
N ARG A 729 26.35 6.74 -15.79
CA ARG A 729 27.55 7.07 -16.59
C ARG A 729 27.46 8.42 -17.31
N GLU A 730 26.28 8.92 -17.64
CA GLU A 730 26.12 10.26 -18.22
C GLU A 730 26.33 11.32 -17.13
N PRO A 731 27.40 12.12 -17.20
CA PRO A 731 27.76 13.04 -16.11
C PRO A 731 26.71 14.14 -15.88
N ARG A 732 25.94 14.50 -16.92
CA ARG A 732 24.91 15.55 -16.84
C ARG A 732 23.55 15.03 -16.36
N PHE A 733 23.39 13.72 -16.16
CA PHE A 733 22.09 13.13 -15.82
C PHE A 733 21.52 13.68 -14.51
N VAL A 734 22.34 13.78 -13.46
CA VAL A 734 21.89 14.28 -12.14
C VAL A 734 21.44 15.73 -12.23
N GLU A 735 22.13 16.55 -13.03
CA GLU A 735 21.74 17.94 -13.27
C GLU A 735 20.41 18.00 -14.02
N TYR A 736 20.28 17.27 -15.13
CA TYR A 736 19.03 17.18 -15.89
C TYR A 736 17.87 16.73 -15.01
N PHE A 737 18.05 15.65 -14.22
CA PHE A 737 17.05 15.11 -13.31
C PHE A 737 16.53 16.17 -12.31
N ARG A 738 17.43 16.93 -11.67
CA ARG A 738 17.07 17.97 -10.70
C ARG A 738 16.36 19.17 -11.34
N ARG A 739 16.58 19.42 -12.64
CA ARG A 739 15.92 20.49 -13.39
C ARG A 739 14.58 20.05 -13.96
N ALA A 740 14.53 18.89 -14.59
CA ALA A 740 13.34 18.36 -15.25
C ALA A 740 12.25 17.89 -14.27
N THR A 741 12.61 17.55 -13.02
CA THR A 741 11.68 17.00 -12.02
C THR A 741 11.59 17.87 -10.75
N PRO A 742 10.54 17.70 -9.92
CA PRO A 742 10.42 18.37 -8.62
C PRO A 742 11.14 17.65 -7.46
N GLU A 743 12.20 16.86 -7.72
CA GLU A 743 12.88 16.07 -6.67
C GLU A 743 13.41 16.91 -5.51
N LEU A 744 13.99 18.08 -5.81
CA LEU A 744 14.59 18.94 -4.79
C LEU A 744 13.53 19.52 -3.86
N GLU A 745 12.38 19.93 -4.42
CA GLU A 745 11.26 20.48 -3.67
C GLU A 745 10.57 19.41 -2.83
N TYR A 746 10.40 18.19 -3.37
CA TYR A 746 9.86 17.06 -2.60
C TYR A 746 10.63 16.82 -1.29
N GLY A 747 11.98 16.86 -1.34
CA GLY A 747 12.82 16.68 -0.15
C GLY A 747 12.75 17.82 0.88
N ARG A 748 12.25 19.00 0.49
CA ARG A 748 12.11 20.19 1.36
C ARG A 748 10.72 20.32 1.97
N MET A 749 9.70 19.69 1.37
CA MET A 749 8.31 19.87 1.73
C MET A 749 7.79 18.87 2.78
N ASN A 750 6.72 19.25 3.48
CA ASN A 750 6.03 18.43 4.49
C ASN A 750 5.14 17.33 3.88
N ILE A 751 5.64 16.58 2.90
CA ILE A 751 4.87 15.58 2.14
C ILE A 751 5.05 14.15 2.68
N GLY A 752 6.13 13.89 3.44
CA GLY A 752 6.33 12.63 4.16
C GLY A 752 7.24 12.78 5.38
N SER A 753 7.28 11.78 6.26
CA SER A 753 8.14 11.79 7.45
C SER A 753 9.63 11.51 7.14
N ARG A 754 9.93 10.91 5.99
CA ARG A 754 11.25 10.35 5.64
C ARG A 754 12.14 11.33 4.86
N PRO A 755 13.47 11.36 5.11
CA PRO A 755 14.43 12.03 4.21
C PRO A 755 14.47 11.41 2.81
N SER A 756 14.73 12.22 1.78
CA SER A 756 14.78 11.76 0.38
C SER A 756 16.08 11.01 0.01
N LYS A 757 17.19 11.29 0.70
CA LYS A 757 18.50 10.68 0.45
C LYS A 757 19.08 10.06 1.72
N ARG A 758 19.87 8.98 1.57
CA ARG A 758 20.66 8.41 2.66
C ARG A 758 21.86 9.31 3.01
N LYS A 759 22.48 9.95 2.01
CA LYS A 759 23.59 10.90 2.16
C LYS A 759 23.32 12.18 1.35
N PRO A 760 23.36 13.39 1.94
CA PRO A 760 22.98 14.64 1.26
C PRO A 760 23.81 14.97 0.01
N SER A 761 25.09 14.60 -0.02
CA SER A 761 26.05 14.94 -1.08
C SER A 761 26.15 13.91 -2.22
N GLY A 762 25.36 12.82 -2.19
CA GLY A 762 25.49 11.74 -3.17
C GLY A 762 24.71 11.92 -4.49
N GLY A 763 25.05 11.10 -5.49
CA GLY A 763 24.32 10.93 -6.75
C GLY A 763 23.04 10.09 -6.61
N ILE A 764 22.58 9.47 -7.70
CA ILE A 764 21.37 8.63 -7.73
C ILE A 764 21.49 7.41 -6.79
N GLU A 765 22.71 6.95 -6.52
CA GLU A 765 23.01 5.87 -5.57
C GLU A 765 22.53 6.21 -4.17
N SER A 766 22.63 7.48 -3.76
CA SER A 766 22.19 7.96 -2.45
C SER A 766 20.69 8.25 -2.37
N LEU A 767 20.04 8.40 -3.53
CA LEU A 767 18.60 8.63 -3.64
C LEU A 767 17.83 7.33 -3.40
N ARG A 768 16.77 7.43 -2.60
CA ARG A 768 15.89 6.29 -2.29
C ARG A 768 14.95 5.99 -3.47
N ALA A 769 14.43 4.77 -3.56
CA ALA A 769 13.55 4.39 -4.66
C ALA A 769 12.20 5.15 -4.67
N ILE A 770 11.61 5.52 -3.53
CA ILE A 770 10.38 6.34 -3.50
C ILE A 770 10.60 7.71 -4.17
N PRO A 771 11.53 8.57 -3.71
CA PRO A 771 11.81 9.85 -4.37
C PRO A 771 12.18 9.70 -5.85
N TRP A 772 12.92 8.65 -6.20
CA TRP A 772 13.28 8.35 -7.58
C TRP A 772 12.06 8.14 -8.47
N ILE A 773 11.15 7.23 -8.10
CA ILE A 773 9.94 6.96 -8.86
C ILE A 773 8.99 8.17 -8.82
N PHE A 774 8.81 8.75 -7.63
CA PHE A 774 7.92 9.88 -7.40
C PHE A 774 8.24 11.07 -8.31
N ALA A 775 9.51 11.48 -8.37
CA ALA A 775 9.94 12.63 -9.16
C ALA A 775 9.60 12.48 -10.65
N TRP A 776 9.81 11.28 -11.22
CA TRP A 776 9.49 11.02 -12.64
C TRP A 776 8.01 10.76 -12.90
N THR A 777 7.25 10.32 -11.89
CA THR A 777 5.79 10.21 -11.98
C THR A 777 5.13 11.58 -12.00
N GLN A 778 5.65 12.55 -11.24
CA GLN A 778 5.15 13.93 -11.23
C GLN A 778 5.21 14.60 -12.61
N THR A 779 6.20 14.26 -13.44
CA THR A 779 6.40 14.86 -14.77
C THR A 779 5.78 14.05 -15.90
N ARG A 780 4.99 13.01 -15.58
CA ARG A 780 4.37 12.09 -16.54
C ARG A 780 5.36 11.34 -17.43
N PHE A 781 6.65 11.28 -17.05
CA PHE A 781 7.68 10.69 -17.91
C PHE A 781 8.05 9.26 -17.54
N HIS A 782 7.93 8.90 -16.26
CA HIS A 782 8.07 7.52 -15.76
C HIS A 782 9.35 6.78 -16.17
N LEU A 783 10.44 7.52 -16.44
CA LEU A 783 11.75 7.00 -16.87
C LEU A 783 12.24 5.76 -16.10
N PRO A 784 12.09 5.65 -14.76
CA PRO A 784 12.54 4.50 -14.00
C PRO A 784 11.94 3.16 -14.40
N VAL A 785 10.77 3.16 -15.06
CA VAL A 785 9.98 1.95 -15.31
C VAL A 785 10.31 1.32 -16.65
N TRP A 786 10.52 2.13 -17.70
CA TRP A 786 10.64 1.64 -19.07
C TRP A 786 12.07 1.71 -19.64
N LEU A 787 12.97 2.52 -19.04
CA LEU A 787 14.33 2.67 -19.56
C LEU A 787 15.07 1.33 -19.58
N GLY A 788 15.65 0.97 -20.73
CA GLY A 788 16.32 -0.30 -20.99
C GLY A 788 15.49 -1.32 -21.79
N PHE A 789 14.16 -1.25 -21.76
CA PHE A 789 13.31 -2.17 -22.53
C PHE A 789 13.48 -1.97 -24.04
N GLY A 790 13.48 -0.72 -24.50
CA GLY A 790 13.60 -0.37 -25.92
C GLY A 790 14.87 -0.94 -26.56
N ALA A 791 16.05 -0.69 -25.97
CA ALA A 791 17.28 -1.25 -26.49
C ALA A 791 17.32 -2.78 -26.43
N ALA A 792 16.78 -3.39 -25.37
CA ALA A 792 16.74 -4.85 -25.26
C ALA A 792 15.88 -5.49 -26.36
N PHE A 793 14.67 -4.98 -26.59
CA PHE A 793 13.80 -5.46 -27.67
C PHE A 793 14.42 -5.26 -29.05
N LYS A 794 14.92 -4.04 -29.31
CA LYS A 794 15.57 -3.70 -30.57
C LYS A 794 16.73 -4.64 -30.86
N HIS A 795 17.63 -4.82 -29.89
CA HIS A 795 18.81 -5.67 -30.03
C HIS A 795 18.46 -7.10 -30.44
N VAL A 796 17.53 -7.74 -29.73
CA VAL A 796 17.20 -9.15 -30.00
C VAL A 796 16.41 -9.33 -31.31
N VAL A 797 15.57 -8.37 -31.68
CA VAL A 797 14.82 -8.40 -32.95
C VAL A 797 15.73 -8.15 -34.15
N GLU A 798 16.70 -7.24 -34.04
CA GLU A 798 17.70 -7.00 -35.09
C GLU A 798 18.67 -8.18 -35.24
N LYS A 799 18.99 -8.87 -34.14
CA LYS A 799 19.88 -10.05 -34.14
C LYS A 799 19.25 -11.25 -34.85
N ASP A 800 17.97 -11.53 -34.61
CA ASP A 800 17.19 -12.53 -35.35
C ASP A 800 15.72 -12.07 -35.43
N PRO A 801 15.18 -11.77 -36.63
CA PRO A 801 13.78 -11.37 -36.79
C PRO A 801 12.76 -12.36 -36.21
N LYS A 802 13.11 -13.64 -36.07
CA LYS A 802 12.26 -14.66 -35.42
C LYS A 802 12.04 -14.38 -33.93
N ASN A 803 12.92 -13.61 -33.30
CA ASN A 803 12.77 -13.26 -31.89
C ASN A 803 11.53 -12.40 -31.63
N LEU A 804 11.04 -11.63 -32.60
CA LEU A 804 9.77 -10.91 -32.43
C LEU A 804 8.61 -11.89 -32.18
N GLN A 805 8.51 -12.94 -33.00
CA GLN A 805 7.50 -14.00 -32.79
C GLN A 805 7.73 -14.72 -31.45
N MET A 806 8.98 -14.95 -31.05
CA MET A 806 9.29 -15.56 -29.76
C MET A 806 8.82 -14.69 -28.58
N LEU A 807 9.01 -13.37 -28.65
CA LEU A 807 8.55 -12.42 -27.63
C LEU A 807 7.01 -12.37 -27.55
N GLN A 808 6.33 -12.41 -28.70
CA GLN A 808 4.87 -12.51 -28.77
C GLN A 808 4.37 -13.83 -28.16
N ASP A 809 5.05 -14.96 -28.44
CA ASP A 809 4.73 -16.25 -27.82
C ASP A 809 4.94 -16.21 -26.31
N MET A 810 6.03 -15.59 -25.84
CA MET A 810 6.28 -15.38 -24.40
C MET A 810 5.15 -14.57 -23.75
N TYR A 811 4.70 -13.48 -24.38
CA TYR A 811 3.61 -12.65 -23.84
C TYR A 811 2.27 -13.42 -23.77
N ASN A 812 2.00 -14.28 -24.75
CA ASN A 812 0.75 -15.04 -24.78
C ASN A 812 0.77 -16.32 -23.95
N GLN A 813 1.94 -16.90 -23.67
CA GLN A 813 2.05 -18.23 -23.05
C GLN A 813 2.74 -18.23 -21.68
N TRP A 814 3.49 -17.18 -21.33
CA TRP A 814 4.26 -17.12 -20.09
C TRP A 814 3.72 -16.02 -19.16
N PRO A 815 3.00 -16.39 -18.08
CA PRO A 815 2.39 -15.43 -17.17
C PRO A 815 3.34 -14.36 -16.63
N PHE A 816 4.59 -14.74 -16.28
CA PHE A 816 5.60 -13.79 -15.78
C PHE A 816 5.92 -12.68 -16.78
N PHE A 817 6.09 -13.05 -18.05
CA PHE A 817 6.42 -12.08 -19.10
C PHE A 817 5.22 -11.19 -19.42
N ARG A 818 4.00 -11.76 -19.47
CA ARG A 818 2.76 -11.00 -19.60
C ARG A 818 2.62 -9.92 -18.53
N VAL A 819 2.63 -10.30 -17.25
CA VAL A 819 2.40 -9.31 -16.17
C VAL A 819 3.50 -8.27 -16.08
N THR A 820 4.73 -8.60 -16.53
CA THR A 820 5.83 -7.65 -16.60
C THR A 820 5.56 -6.59 -17.66
N LEU A 821 5.09 -6.97 -18.85
CA LEU A 821 4.76 -6.03 -19.92
C LEU A 821 3.46 -5.27 -19.66
N ASP A 822 2.42 -5.91 -19.11
CA ASP A 822 1.15 -5.27 -18.77
C ASP A 822 1.36 -4.11 -17.77
N LEU A 823 2.29 -4.27 -16.82
CA LEU A 823 2.68 -3.20 -15.90
C LEU A 823 3.31 -2.02 -16.65
N VAL A 824 4.23 -2.29 -17.58
CA VAL A 824 4.91 -1.25 -18.36
C VAL A 824 3.91 -0.56 -19.31
N GLU A 825 3.00 -1.32 -19.92
CA GLU A 825 1.92 -0.79 -20.77
C GLU A 825 0.99 0.14 -19.99
N MET A 826 0.58 -0.24 -18.78
CA MET A 826 -0.21 0.60 -17.88
C MET A 826 0.52 1.91 -17.53
N VAL A 827 1.84 1.86 -17.32
CA VAL A 827 2.64 3.06 -17.03
C VAL A 827 2.79 3.95 -18.26
N PHE A 828 2.94 3.39 -19.46
CA PHE A 828 2.87 4.17 -20.70
C PHE A 828 1.50 4.83 -20.88
N ALA A 829 0.40 4.17 -20.50
CA ALA A 829 -0.94 4.76 -20.54
C ALA A 829 -1.13 5.92 -19.54
N LYS A 830 -0.29 6.01 -18.51
CA LYS A 830 -0.23 7.14 -17.56
C LYS A 830 0.81 8.19 -17.96
N GLY A 831 1.60 7.95 -18.99
CA GLY A 831 2.71 8.80 -19.40
C GLY A 831 2.35 9.76 -20.52
N ASP A 832 2.95 10.94 -20.49
CA ASP A 832 2.76 11.98 -21.48
C ASP A 832 4.10 12.68 -21.80
N PRO A 833 4.72 12.39 -22.96
CA PRO A 833 5.97 13.03 -23.36
C PRO A 833 5.81 14.51 -23.75
N GLY A 834 4.60 14.97 -24.09
CA GLY A 834 4.29 16.37 -24.34
C GLY A 834 4.34 17.20 -23.07
N ILE A 835 3.73 16.70 -21.99
CA ILE A 835 3.87 17.30 -20.65
C ILE A 835 5.32 17.26 -20.19
N ALA A 836 6.03 16.14 -20.37
CA ALA A 836 7.46 16.07 -20.03
C ALA A 836 8.30 17.11 -20.80
N ALA A 837 7.96 17.37 -22.08
CA ALA A 837 8.61 18.41 -22.88
C ALA A 837 8.30 19.83 -22.36
N LEU A 838 7.10 20.08 -21.82
CA LEU A 838 6.77 21.35 -21.17
C LEU A 838 7.67 21.62 -19.96
N PHE A 839 7.90 20.62 -19.11
CA PHE A 839 8.84 20.73 -17.98
C PHE A 839 10.25 21.07 -18.45
N ASP A 840 10.74 20.39 -19.50
CA ASP A 840 12.04 20.70 -20.10
C ASP A 840 12.10 22.14 -20.63
N LYS A 841 11.08 22.57 -21.38
CA LYS A 841 11.02 23.93 -21.96
C LYS A 841 11.11 25.00 -20.87
N LEU A 842 10.41 24.81 -19.76
CA LEU A 842 10.28 25.82 -18.70
C LEU A 842 11.44 25.80 -17.69
N LEU A 843 11.97 24.62 -17.36
CA LEU A 843 12.85 24.42 -16.20
C LEU A 843 14.26 23.97 -16.55
N VAL A 844 14.48 23.41 -17.75
CA VAL A 844 15.76 22.84 -18.15
C VAL A 844 16.55 23.84 -19.01
N PRO A 845 17.84 24.10 -18.68
CA PRO A 845 18.74 24.93 -19.49
C PRO A 845 18.84 24.44 -20.94
N GLU A 846 19.04 25.36 -21.89
CA GLU A 846 19.01 25.04 -23.33
C GLU A 846 20.02 23.96 -23.72
N GLU A 847 21.19 23.95 -23.08
CA GLU A 847 22.28 22.99 -23.29
C GLU A 847 21.94 21.53 -22.90
N LEU A 848 20.92 21.33 -22.05
CA LEU A 848 20.45 20.01 -21.63
C LEU A 848 19.18 19.56 -22.36
N ARG A 849 18.50 20.45 -23.10
CA ARG A 849 17.27 20.11 -23.83
C ARG A 849 17.46 19.00 -24.89
N PRO A 850 18.55 18.95 -25.68
CA PRO A 850 18.78 17.86 -26.62
C PRO A 850 18.89 16.48 -25.93
N PHE A 851 19.37 16.44 -24.68
CA PHE A 851 19.41 15.21 -23.91
C PHE A 851 18.00 14.76 -23.52
N GLY A 852 17.14 15.67 -23.07
CA GLY A 852 15.73 15.38 -22.79
C GLY A 852 14.95 14.93 -24.04
N GLU A 853 15.20 15.53 -25.20
CA GLU A 853 14.65 15.10 -26.49
C GLU A 853 15.08 13.67 -26.85
N SER A 854 16.35 13.32 -26.62
CA SER A 854 16.84 11.95 -26.82
C SER A 854 16.12 10.94 -25.91
N LEU A 855 15.86 11.30 -24.65
CA LEU A 855 15.09 10.45 -23.74
C LEU A 855 13.64 10.27 -24.20
N ARG A 856 12.97 11.33 -24.68
CA ARG A 856 11.62 11.23 -25.24
C ARG A 856 11.57 10.40 -26.52
N ALA A 857 12.59 10.46 -27.37
CA ALA A 857 12.69 9.56 -28.52
C ALA A 857 12.78 8.09 -28.10
N LYS A 858 13.55 7.78 -27.03
CA LYS A 858 13.62 6.43 -26.45
C LYS A 858 12.29 5.99 -25.84
N TYR A 859 11.52 6.90 -25.23
CA TYR A 859 10.18 6.62 -24.73
C TYR A 859 9.26 6.12 -25.86
N GLU A 860 9.22 6.85 -26.98
CA GLU A 860 8.39 6.49 -28.15
C GLU A 860 8.85 5.19 -28.82
N GLU A 861 10.15 5.00 -29.00
CA GLU A 861 10.70 3.74 -29.54
C GLU A 861 10.34 2.54 -28.65
N THR A 862 10.49 2.68 -27.33
CA THR A 862 10.16 1.62 -26.36
C THR A 862 8.67 1.29 -26.36
N LYS A 863 7.80 2.32 -26.39
CA LYS A 863 6.34 2.15 -26.48
C LYS A 863 5.94 1.37 -27.73
N ASN A 864 6.54 1.69 -28.87
CA ASN A 864 6.25 1.02 -30.14
C ASN A 864 6.67 -0.46 -30.14
N PHE A 865 7.87 -0.77 -29.62
CA PHE A 865 8.29 -2.17 -29.47
C PHE A 865 7.40 -2.95 -28.50
N LEU A 866 7.00 -2.34 -27.38
CA LEU A 866 6.10 -2.97 -26.41
C LEU A 866 4.76 -3.35 -27.06
N LEU A 867 4.15 -2.44 -27.82
CA LEU A 867 2.88 -2.70 -28.52
C LEU A 867 3.02 -3.82 -29.56
N GLN A 868 4.13 -3.85 -30.30
CA GLN A 868 4.43 -4.93 -31.26
C GLN A 868 4.56 -6.30 -30.57
N VAL A 869 5.22 -6.35 -29.40
CA VAL A 869 5.39 -7.58 -28.61
C VAL A 869 4.06 -8.03 -27.98
N ALA A 870 3.26 -7.10 -27.47
CA ALA A 870 1.93 -7.40 -26.93
C ALA A 870 0.91 -7.77 -28.03
N GLY A 871 1.17 -7.38 -29.27
CA GLY A 871 0.23 -7.53 -30.40
C GLY A 871 -0.93 -6.54 -30.34
N HIS A 872 -0.76 -5.42 -29.64
CA HIS A 872 -1.77 -4.37 -29.49
C HIS A 872 -1.53 -3.24 -30.50
N LYS A 873 -2.61 -2.59 -30.95
CA LYS A 873 -2.54 -1.38 -31.79
C LYS A 873 -2.43 -0.11 -30.96
N ASP A 874 -3.11 -0.11 -29.82
CA ASP A 874 -3.13 1.00 -28.86
C ASP A 874 -2.84 0.49 -27.45
N LEU A 875 -2.34 1.38 -26.59
CA LEU A 875 -2.16 1.09 -25.18
C LEU A 875 -3.47 0.64 -24.53
N LEU A 876 -3.37 -0.39 -23.69
CA LEU A 876 -4.45 -1.03 -22.95
C LEU A 876 -5.59 -1.53 -23.84
N GLU A 877 -5.29 -1.99 -25.05
CA GLU A 877 -6.30 -2.61 -25.94
C GLU A 877 -6.99 -3.81 -25.27
N GLY A 878 -6.23 -4.59 -24.48
CA GLY A 878 -6.75 -5.72 -23.71
C GLY A 878 -7.52 -5.36 -22.42
N ASP A 879 -7.49 -4.11 -21.97
CA ASP A 879 -8.19 -3.65 -20.75
C ASP A 879 -8.90 -2.30 -20.96
N PRO A 880 -10.06 -2.30 -21.65
CA PRO A 880 -10.83 -1.08 -21.91
C PRO A 880 -11.36 -0.44 -20.61
N TYR A 881 -11.54 -1.21 -19.54
CA TYR A 881 -12.03 -0.71 -18.26
C TYR A 881 -10.98 0.17 -17.58
N LEU A 882 -9.72 -0.28 -17.53
CA LEU A 882 -8.62 0.52 -17.03
C LEU A 882 -8.35 1.72 -17.92
N LYS A 883 -8.37 1.54 -19.25
CA LYS A 883 -8.19 2.63 -20.22
C LYS A 883 -9.19 3.77 -20.03
N GLN A 884 -10.48 3.45 -19.86
CA GLN A 884 -11.52 4.45 -19.62
C GLN A 884 -11.24 5.25 -18.34
N ARG A 885 -10.91 4.57 -17.24
CA ARG A 885 -10.65 5.21 -15.94
C ARG A 885 -9.45 6.14 -15.99
N LEU A 886 -8.33 5.70 -16.58
CA LEU A 886 -7.14 6.55 -16.70
C LEU A 886 -7.44 7.81 -17.50
N ARG A 887 -8.12 7.67 -18.65
CA ARG A 887 -8.51 8.82 -19.48
C ARG A 887 -9.39 9.84 -18.77
N LEU A 888 -10.31 9.39 -17.93
CA LEU A 888 -11.18 10.30 -17.18
C LEU A 888 -10.43 11.07 -16.09
N ARG A 889 -9.27 10.58 -15.64
CA ARG A 889 -8.43 11.31 -14.68
C ARG A 889 -7.55 12.37 -15.35
N ASP A 890 -7.16 12.14 -16.61
CA ASP A 890 -6.05 12.84 -17.26
C ASP A 890 -6.25 14.36 -17.30
N SER A 891 -7.44 14.86 -17.63
CA SER A 891 -7.73 16.31 -17.64
C SER A 891 -7.40 17.01 -16.31
N TYR A 892 -7.79 16.39 -15.19
CA TYR A 892 -7.49 16.96 -13.87
C TYR A 892 -5.98 16.96 -13.58
N ILE A 893 -5.31 15.85 -13.90
CA ILE A 893 -3.88 15.67 -13.64
C ILE A 893 -3.06 16.61 -14.53
N THR A 894 -3.42 16.74 -15.80
CA THR A 894 -2.76 17.63 -16.77
C THR A 894 -2.85 19.08 -16.33
N THR A 895 -4.00 19.53 -15.84
CA THR A 895 -4.12 20.87 -15.25
C THR A 895 -3.15 21.07 -14.08
N LEU A 896 -3.06 20.09 -13.18
CA LEU A 896 -2.12 20.13 -12.06
C LEU A 896 -0.66 20.07 -12.54
N ASN A 897 -0.34 19.34 -13.61
CA ASN A 897 1.00 19.27 -14.18
C ASN A 897 1.45 20.61 -14.76
N VAL A 898 0.59 21.27 -15.54
CA VAL A 898 0.89 22.59 -16.09
C VAL A 898 1.05 23.60 -14.94
N LEU A 899 0.14 23.61 -13.98
CA LEU A 899 0.24 24.47 -12.80
C LEU A 899 1.55 24.22 -12.03
N GLN A 900 1.94 22.96 -11.86
CA GLN A 900 3.19 22.58 -11.20
C GLN A 900 4.42 23.10 -11.94
N ALA A 901 4.50 22.92 -13.26
CA ALA A 901 5.66 23.33 -14.05
C ALA A 901 5.88 24.86 -14.01
N TYR A 902 4.81 25.64 -14.17
CA TYR A 902 4.89 27.11 -14.07
C TYR A 902 5.16 27.58 -12.63
N THR A 903 4.61 26.90 -11.62
CA THR A 903 4.90 27.20 -10.22
C THR A 903 6.37 26.96 -9.89
N LEU A 904 6.94 25.84 -10.37
CA LEU A 904 8.38 25.55 -10.23
C LEU A 904 9.24 26.60 -10.94
N LYS A 905 8.82 27.08 -12.11
CA LYS A 905 9.54 28.16 -12.81
C LYS A 905 9.57 29.43 -11.96
N ARG A 906 8.41 29.86 -11.44
CA ARG A 906 8.31 31.02 -10.54
C ARG A 906 9.12 30.86 -9.24
N ILE A 907 9.24 29.64 -8.72
CA ILE A 907 10.04 29.34 -7.52
C ILE A 907 11.55 29.39 -7.82
N ARG A 908 11.98 28.83 -8.95
CA ARG A 908 13.39 28.62 -9.27
C ARG A 908 14.05 29.80 -9.98
N ASP A 909 13.27 30.65 -10.64
CA ASP A 909 13.72 31.78 -11.46
C ASP A 909 13.08 33.09 -10.97
N PRO A 910 13.75 33.84 -10.07
CA PRO A 910 13.24 35.11 -9.54
C PRO A 910 13.04 36.20 -10.60
N ASP A 911 13.73 36.09 -11.74
CA ASP A 911 13.65 37.05 -12.85
C ASP A 911 12.46 36.76 -13.78
N TYR A 912 11.76 35.64 -13.56
CA TYR A 912 10.54 35.30 -14.29
C TYR A 912 9.35 36.15 -13.80
N HIS A 913 9.19 37.33 -14.40
CA HIS A 913 8.08 38.23 -14.11
C HIS A 913 6.81 37.83 -14.85
N VAL A 914 5.71 37.73 -14.09
CA VAL A 914 4.38 37.40 -14.59
C VAL A 914 3.42 38.58 -14.39
N LYS A 915 2.58 38.84 -15.39
CA LYS A 915 1.53 39.88 -15.27
C LYS A 915 0.31 39.26 -14.58
N LEU A 916 0.16 39.58 -13.30
CA LEU A 916 -0.97 39.08 -12.50
C LEU A 916 -2.28 39.75 -12.93
N ARG A 917 -3.34 38.95 -12.97
CA ARG A 917 -4.73 39.41 -13.07
C ARG A 917 -5.19 39.90 -11.69
N PRO A 918 -6.25 40.72 -11.62
CA PRO A 918 -6.90 41.03 -10.35
C PRO A 918 -7.36 39.74 -9.64
N HIS A 919 -7.34 39.75 -8.31
CA HIS A 919 -7.85 38.65 -7.49
C HIS A 919 -9.30 38.32 -7.88
N LEU A 920 -9.56 37.04 -8.15
CA LEU A 920 -10.85 36.56 -8.66
C LEU A 920 -11.75 36.05 -7.54
N SER A 921 -11.17 35.42 -6.51
CA SER A 921 -11.95 34.85 -5.40
C SER A 921 -12.67 35.92 -4.58
N LYS A 922 -13.94 35.66 -4.26
CA LYS A 922 -14.80 36.55 -3.46
C LYS A 922 -15.04 36.04 -2.03
N ASP A 923 -14.24 35.07 -1.56
CA ASP A 923 -14.37 34.52 -0.21
C ASP A 923 -14.15 35.60 0.87
N TYR A 924 -14.80 35.43 2.03
CA TYR A 924 -14.72 36.39 3.12
C TYR A 924 -13.33 36.34 3.77
N MET A 925 -12.45 37.25 3.37
CA MET A 925 -11.15 37.43 4.02
C MET A 925 -11.26 38.43 5.18
N GLU A 926 -10.78 38.04 6.37
CA GLU A 926 -10.73 38.93 7.54
C GLU A 926 -9.76 40.11 7.32
N SER A 927 -8.81 39.99 6.38
CA SER A 927 -7.85 41.02 6.03
C SER A 927 -8.00 41.55 4.60
N SER A 928 -7.69 42.83 4.41
CA SER A 928 -7.70 43.49 3.09
C SER A 928 -6.51 43.13 2.18
N LYS A 929 -5.67 42.15 2.58
CA LYS A 929 -4.48 41.71 1.83
C LYS A 929 -4.36 40.17 1.86
N PRO A 930 -4.77 39.46 0.80
CA PRO A 930 -4.72 37.99 0.69
C PRO A 930 -3.35 37.40 1.05
N ALA A 931 -2.27 38.05 0.62
CA ALA A 931 -0.89 37.62 0.90
C ALA A 931 -0.55 37.57 2.40
N ALA A 932 -1.14 38.44 3.23
CA ALA A 932 -0.87 38.48 4.67
C ALA A 932 -1.51 37.28 5.40
N GLU A 933 -2.63 36.77 4.89
CA GLU A 933 -3.23 35.53 5.42
C GLU A 933 -2.44 34.31 4.99
N LEU A 934 -2.00 34.22 3.73
CA LEU A 934 -1.17 33.10 3.25
C LEU A 934 0.15 32.96 4.03
N VAL A 935 0.80 34.08 4.37
CA VAL A 935 1.97 34.08 5.25
C VAL A 935 1.64 33.58 6.67
N LYS A 936 0.43 33.85 7.20
CA LYS A 936 -0.01 33.25 8.47
C LYS A 936 -0.27 31.75 8.34
N LEU A 937 -0.67 31.26 7.16
CA LEU A 937 -0.92 29.83 6.95
C LEU A 937 0.37 29.01 6.94
N ASN A 938 1.47 29.56 6.41
CA ASN A 938 2.79 28.92 6.41
C ASN A 938 3.91 29.93 6.74
N PRO A 939 4.10 30.31 8.02
CA PRO A 939 5.05 31.35 8.42
C PRO A 939 6.52 30.93 8.28
N LYS A 940 6.79 29.66 7.99
CA LYS A 940 8.15 29.12 7.80
C LYS A 940 8.55 28.99 6.34
N SER A 941 7.67 29.34 5.39
CA SER A 941 7.99 29.26 3.97
C SER A 941 9.10 30.23 3.61
N GLU A 942 10.13 29.75 2.93
CA GLU A 942 11.20 30.57 2.35
C GLU A 942 10.84 31.09 0.94
N TYR A 943 9.71 30.65 0.39
CA TYR A 943 9.23 31.03 -0.94
C TYR A 943 8.23 32.18 -0.86
N ALA A 944 7.95 32.82 -2.01
CA ALA A 944 6.90 33.82 -2.08
C ALA A 944 5.55 33.23 -1.57
N PRO A 945 4.73 34.00 -0.83
CA PRO A 945 3.55 33.46 -0.15
C PRO A 945 2.64 32.68 -1.08
N GLY A 946 2.27 31.46 -0.69
CA GLY A 946 1.33 30.58 -1.40
C GLY A 946 1.90 29.74 -2.56
N LEU A 947 3.12 30.00 -3.03
CA LEU A 947 3.75 29.15 -4.07
C LEU A 947 4.07 27.74 -3.54
N GLU A 948 4.57 27.65 -2.31
CA GLU A 948 4.87 26.36 -1.68
C GLU A 948 3.61 25.51 -1.51
N ASP A 949 2.53 26.11 -1.01
CA ASP A 949 1.24 25.44 -0.78
C ASP A 949 0.61 24.98 -2.10
N THR A 950 0.67 25.82 -3.14
CA THR A 950 0.24 25.46 -4.51
C THR A 950 1.01 24.25 -5.01
N LEU A 951 2.34 24.27 -4.87
CA LEU A 951 3.19 23.16 -5.31
C LEU A 951 2.91 21.87 -4.51
N ILE A 952 2.70 21.94 -3.19
CA ILE A 952 2.30 20.78 -2.37
C ILE A 952 0.97 20.20 -2.85
N LEU A 953 -0.03 21.03 -3.13
CA LEU A 953 -1.34 20.60 -3.64
C LEU A 953 -1.21 19.90 -4.99
N THR A 954 -0.44 20.45 -5.92
CA THR A 954 -0.20 19.79 -7.22
C THR A 954 0.49 18.44 -7.03
N MET A 955 1.52 18.35 -6.19
CA MET A 955 2.23 17.09 -5.92
C MET A 955 1.30 16.02 -5.36
N LYS A 956 0.44 16.40 -4.43
CA LYS A 956 -0.56 15.51 -3.81
C LYS A 956 -1.61 15.06 -4.82
N GLY A 957 -2.19 15.98 -5.60
CA GLY A 957 -3.22 15.66 -6.58
C GLY A 957 -2.67 14.77 -7.70
N ILE A 958 -1.51 15.11 -8.27
CA ILE A 958 -0.88 14.28 -9.31
C ILE A 958 -0.58 12.87 -8.77
N ALA A 959 -0.09 12.75 -7.54
CA ALA A 959 0.16 11.45 -6.92
C ALA A 959 -1.14 10.64 -6.72
N ALA A 960 -2.23 11.29 -6.30
CA ALA A 960 -3.53 10.65 -6.13
C ALA A 960 -4.15 10.17 -7.46
N GLY A 961 -3.95 10.90 -8.55
CA GLY A 961 -4.42 10.50 -9.88
C GLY A 961 -3.56 9.42 -10.53
N MET A 962 -2.23 9.53 -10.37
CA MET A 962 -1.26 8.56 -10.91
C MET A 962 -1.29 7.23 -10.15
N GLN A 963 -1.57 7.22 -8.85
CA GLN A 963 -1.57 6.02 -7.99
C GLN A 963 -0.26 5.22 -8.17
N ASN A 964 -0.34 3.92 -8.44
CA ASN A 964 0.80 3.01 -8.60
C ASN A 964 1.51 3.16 -9.97
N THR A 965 2.84 3.25 -9.99
CA THR A 965 3.67 3.36 -11.23
C THR A 965 4.96 2.51 -11.27
N GLY A 966 5.97 2.74 -10.42
CA GLY A 966 7.34 2.18 -10.53
C GLY A 966 7.81 1.23 -9.42
#